data_AF-A0AAV6SYP7-F1
#
_entry.id   AF-A0AAV6SYP7-F1
#
_cell.length_a   1.000
_cell.length_b   1.000
_cell.length_c   1.000
_cell.angle_alpha   90.00
_cell.angle_beta   90.00
_cell.angle_gamma   90.00
#
_symmetry.space_group_name_H-M   'P 1'
#
loop_
_entity.id
_entity.type
_entity.pdbx_description
1 polymer ?
#
loop_
_entity_poly.entity_id
_entity_poly.type
_entity_poly.pdbx_seq_one_letter_code
_entity_poly.pdbx_strand_id
1 'polypeptide(L)'
;MSKRTRRSLYACVQRCQFETQRGKTNPDPSNRHLNAMPVYVLSEGAGPGTRMPAHLTRISIPLITTRMDCVNKSVKGKVICKGPLMSLAANDFTLKSVIQEEESDVLSQNMSINIVLFGALAEEFNQTVSQGDVLVASGFTVAESSTFQDDKMHPCNLLLSGHNACLYVSRLLPPSDPISPVANKRSTILSTEVPRRPKVLKYTYVRLDDLKPKTVVNVYGVVVFFKPPFKSRGSDFCSSLKITDQSNQKIGCTIFCDKIDDHPQVFQVGDIIRMHRVKAQLFNNTITLLNTHGFSVVTFDGAVASAVEPRTSSRSFHFDQEDRRIVGELRSWAASQNLIPSVPAIPLAGVQPNSYFDLTCQLIAKASIDTTCTLLRVWDGTKCPRALLKVIVEPNVTEGPSSFSKEKENLIANVLVYDNHVEFARELKPGDFLRIYNLRAIPGSSKVPGLTSSQSVEVDHLAFHLHGGTTYGRGIRVLPENSPDVQELKRSLEMFAEDALSDSELLEVWSTPPEYLDEDTADTGTERSCDHDIRPVKLSEVKRCNPGQIHHVRVQLRSYKPRRLHQVLKLYCSKCSSLLDVPDDELVAGLFSEACRDSGSCAPPPWLFSGRVNVPRDSSGSPNRALSIHLSTQLMSEGKTKELVFLMGSTLEETRRLAAGYQNIVPVRSSDSHLALLDLSAPFLFRGRKRYYGCKQCSEAAVREPRTDGAEVIDEKVIAEALGVQLLQFILLMKLELQDATGTLDVFLWRDAELFFGVSAEDAAVDQEAQRRIQQTMDALCPPGGNAGKRPWLNVCLTAYLGEDDDGLNQTCYQICHTTATRASSTQSEPV
;
A
#
# COMPACT_ATOMS: atom_id res chain seq x y z
N MET A 1 22.47 -46.42 8.99
CA MET A 1 23.69 -45.86 8.36
C MET A 1 23.61 -46.17 6.86
N SER A 2 23.01 -45.35 5.99
CA SER A 2 23.30 -43.98 5.53
C SER A 2 24.64 -43.84 4.79
N LYS A 3 24.59 -43.86 3.45
CA LYS A 3 25.17 -42.87 2.53
C LYS A 3 24.99 -43.30 1.07
N ARG A 4 24.86 -42.29 0.19
CA ARG A 4 24.84 -42.27 -1.28
C ARG A 4 23.47 -42.52 -1.93
N THR A 5 22.86 -41.45 -2.46
CA THR A 5 22.83 -41.11 -3.91
C THR A 5 21.94 -39.88 -4.14
N ARG A 6 22.51 -38.67 -4.28
CA ARG A 6 21.87 -37.48 -4.88
C ARG A 6 22.95 -36.55 -5.47
N ARG A 7 23.33 -36.80 -6.71
CA ARG A 7 24.04 -35.88 -7.62
C ARG A 7 23.43 -36.11 -9.01
N SER A 8 22.44 -35.30 -9.37
CA SER A 8 21.88 -35.17 -10.72
C SER A 8 20.69 -34.21 -10.64
N LEU A 9 20.95 -32.90 -10.72
CA LEU A 9 19.97 -31.84 -11.07
C LEU A 9 20.60 -30.43 -11.12
N TYR A 10 21.88 -30.27 -10.80
CA TYR A 10 22.65 -29.05 -11.04
C TYR A 10 23.66 -29.28 -12.17
N ALA A 11 23.21 -29.23 -13.44
CA ALA A 11 24.13 -29.28 -14.59
C ALA A 11 23.59 -28.73 -15.93
N CYS A 12 22.42 -28.08 -15.99
CA CYS A 12 21.79 -27.74 -17.28
C CYS A 12 21.41 -26.26 -17.47
N VAL A 13 22.13 -25.31 -16.85
CA VAL A 13 21.90 -23.85 -17.09
C VAL A 13 23.21 -23.08 -17.30
N GLN A 14 24.29 -23.74 -17.73
CA GLN A 14 25.60 -23.07 -17.90
C GLN A 14 26.26 -23.23 -19.27
N ARG A 15 25.49 -23.55 -20.32
CA ARG A 15 25.99 -23.52 -21.71
C ARG A 15 24.90 -23.04 -22.66
N CYS A 16 24.97 -21.75 -23.01
CA CYS A 16 24.68 -21.21 -24.34
C CYS A 16 25.05 -19.72 -24.33
N GLN A 17 26.34 -19.45 -24.56
CA GLN A 17 26.79 -18.18 -25.12
C GLN A 17 26.41 -18.17 -26.61
N PHE A 18 25.77 -17.11 -27.09
CA PHE A 18 25.71 -16.79 -28.51
C PHE A 18 26.31 -15.39 -28.70
N GLU A 19 27.47 -15.36 -29.37
CA GLU A 19 28.02 -14.18 -30.01
C GLU A 19 27.09 -13.76 -31.16
N THR A 20 26.77 -12.47 -31.25
CA THR A 20 26.35 -11.86 -32.51
C THR A 20 26.92 -10.46 -32.61
N GLN A 21 27.78 -10.28 -33.61
CA GLN A 21 28.37 -9.02 -34.04
C GLN A 21 27.28 -8.00 -34.39
N ARG A 22 27.44 -6.74 -33.97
CA ARG A 22 26.74 -5.60 -34.59
C ARG A 22 27.72 -4.49 -34.93
N GLY A 23 27.83 -4.25 -36.23
CA GLY A 23 28.41 -3.05 -36.80
C GLY A 23 27.61 -1.80 -36.42
N LYS A 24 28.34 -0.69 -36.41
CA LYS A 24 27.88 0.67 -36.13
C LYS A 24 26.87 1.15 -37.17
N THR A 25 25.77 1.73 -36.71
CA THR A 25 25.16 2.97 -37.24
C THR A 25 24.20 3.54 -36.19
N ASN A 26 24.48 4.75 -35.69
CA ASN A 26 23.57 5.56 -34.88
C ASN A 26 22.37 6.02 -35.73
N PRO A 27 21.19 6.16 -35.11
CA PRO A 27 20.63 7.51 -35.03
C PRO A 27 20.11 7.87 -33.63
N ASP A 28 20.43 9.12 -33.26
CA ASP A 28 19.81 10.08 -32.34
C ASP A 28 18.55 9.67 -31.52
N PRO A 29 18.56 9.76 -30.17
CA PRO A 29 17.38 9.55 -29.33
C PRO A 29 16.81 10.88 -28.81
N SER A 30 16.27 11.70 -29.71
CA SER A 30 15.50 12.91 -29.36
C SER A 30 14.06 12.80 -29.84
N ASN A 31 13.36 11.73 -29.45
CA ASN A 31 11.88 11.72 -29.46
C ASN A 31 11.34 10.48 -28.74
N ARG A 32 10.62 10.66 -27.62
CA ARG A 32 9.51 9.77 -27.15
C ARG A 32 8.96 10.21 -25.79
N HIS A 33 7.70 10.65 -25.78
CA HIS A 33 6.62 10.01 -25.01
C HIS A 33 5.26 10.58 -25.45
N LEU A 34 4.82 10.15 -26.64
CA LEU A 34 3.40 10.08 -26.98
C LEU A 34 2.86 8.80 -26.34
N ASN A 35 1.80 8.92 -25.53
CA ASN A 35 1.01 7.79 -25.04
C ASN A 35 0.37 7.08 -26.24
N ALA A 36 0.81 5.86 -26.52
CA ALA A 36 0.08 4.91 -27.37
C ALA A 36 -0.10 3.62 -26.55
N MET A 37 -1.35 3.21 -26.34
CA MET A 37 -1.69 1.91 -25.73
C MET A 37 -1.37 0.79 -26.74
N PRO A 38 -0.44 -0.13 -26.47
CA PRO A 38 -0.06 -1.16 -27.44
C PRO A 38 -0.97 -2.40 -27.40
N VAL A 39 -1.86 -2.55 -26.40
CA VAL A 39 -2.88 -3.61 -26.35
C VAL A 39 -4.29 -3.03 -26.50
N TYR A 40 -4.98 -3.38 -27.58
CA TYR A 40 -6.32 -2.88 -27.92
C TYR A 40 -7.38 -3.97 -27.72
N VAL A 41 -8.40 -3.71 -26.89
CA VAL A 41 -9.54 -4.60 -26.71
C VAL A 41 -10.66 -4.21 -27.68
N LEU A 42 -11.05 -5.12 -28.55
CA LEU A 42 -12.11 -4.93 -29.55
C LEU A 42 -13.44 -5.46 -28.98
N SER A 43 -14.35 -4.54 -28.64
CA SER A 43 -15.76 -4.84 -28.34
C SER A 43 -16.59 -4.72 -29.62
N GLU A 44 -17.34 -5.77 -30.00
CA GLU A 44 -18.29 -5.69 -31.12
C GLU A 44 -19.37 -4.64 -30.81
N GLY A 45 -19.35 -3.51 -31.53
CA GLY A 45 -20.32 -2.42 -31.40
C GLY A 45 -19.75 -1.00 -31.32
N ALA A 46 -18.42 -0.83 -31.21
CA ALA A 46 -17.82 0.51 -31.21
C ALA A 46 -17.71 1.11 -32.62
N GLY A 47 -17.96 2.42 -32.74
CA GLY A 47 -17.88 3.20 -33.98
C GLY A 47 -16.50 3.22 -34.67
N PRO A 48 -16.30 4.02 -35.73
CA PRO A 48 -15.25 3.84 -36.73
C PRO A 48 -13.78 3.93 -36.23
N GLY A 49 -13.55 4.29 -34.97
CA GLY A 49 -12.22 4.46 -34.37
C GLY A 49 -11.52 3.18 -33.91
N THR A 50 -12.20 2.02 -33.92
CA THR A 50 -11.63 0.76 -33.41
C THR A 50 -11.67 -0.36 -34.46
N ARG A 51 -11.24 -0.07 -35.70
CA ARG A 51 -11.03 -1.10 -36.72
C ARG A 51 -9.53 -1.37 -36.90
N MET A 52 -9.18 -2.64 -37.09
CA MET A 52 -7.81 -3.06 -37.42
C MET A 52 -7.24 -2.18 -38.56
N PRO A 53 -5.96 -1.77 -38.50
CA PRO A 53 -5.37 -0.97 -39.55
C PRO A 53 -5.44 -1.68 -40.91
N ALA A 54 -6.05 -1.05 -41.92
CA ALA A 54 -6.32 -1.66 -43.22
C ALA A 54 -5.05 -2.05 -44.02
N HIS A 55 -3.87 -1.59 -43.59
CA HIS A 55 -2.59 -1.90 -44.22
C HIS A 55 -1.94 -3.20 -43.69
N LEU A 56 -2.50 -3.84 -42.65
CA LEU A 56 -1.95 -5.07 -42.09
C LEU A 56 -2.43 -6.30 -42.87
N THR A 57 -1.49 -7.08 -43.41
CA THR A 57 -1.80 -8.33 -44.11
C THR A 57 -1.65 -9.52 -43.16
N ARG A 58 -2.67 -10.39 -43.08
CA ARG A 58 -2.64 -11.58 -42.22
C ARG A 58 -1.74 -12.67 -42.82
N ILE A 59 -0.93 -13.31 -41.98
CA ILE A 59 -0.09 -14.47 -42.33
C ILE A 59 -0.50 -15.66 -41.48
N SER A 60 -0.59 -16.83 -42.13
CA SER A 60 -0.83 -18.10 -41.45
C SER A 60 0.40 -18.60 -40.72
N ILE A 61 0.20 -19.16 -39.53
CA ILE A 61 1.28 -19.60 -38.64
C ILE A 61 2.28 -20.56 -39.33
N PRO A 62 1.86 -21.56 -40.12
CA PRO A 62 2.79 -22.52 -40.73
C PRO A 62 3.73 -21.92 -41.79
N LEU A 63 3.42 -20.73 -42.32
CA LEU A 63 4.21 -20.07 -43.36
C LEU A 63 5.32 -19.19 -42.77
N ILE A 64 5.40 -19.04 -41.45
CA ILE A 64 6.34 -18.12 -40.79
C ILE A 64 7.75 -18.71 -40.81
N THR A 65 8.71 -17.99 -41.39
CA THR A 65 10.13 -18.38 -41.41
C THR A 65 11.03 -17.19 -41.06
N THR A 66 12.26 -17.46 -40.61
CA THR A 66 13.23 -16.43 -40.18
C THR A 66 13.71 -15.50 -41.31
N ARG A 67 13.47 -15.85 -42.58
CA ARG A 67 13.87 -15.07 -43.76
C ARG A 67 12.77 -14.13 -44.29
N MET A 68 11.61 -14.08 -43.65
CA MET A 68 10.49 -13.26 -44.11
C MET A 68 10.57 -11.82 -43.61
N ASP A 69 10.31 -10.87 -44.50
CA ASP A 69 9.99 -9.50 -44.09
C ASP A 69 8.66 -9.52 -43.32
N CYS A 70 8.65 -8.98 -42.12
CA CYS A 70 7.50 -8.96 -41.20
C CYS A 70 6.86 -7.57 -41.08
N VAL A 71 7.32 -6.58 -41.86
CA VAL A 71 6.74 -5.23 -41.89
C VAL A 71 5.30 -5.28 -42.42
N ASN A 72 4.38 -4.61 -41.72
CA ASN A 72 2.93 -4.56 -42.01
C ASN A 72 2.22 -5.92 -42.06
N LYS A 73 2.74 -6.92 -41.34
CA LYS A 73 2.14 -8.25 -41.25
C LYS A 73 1.55 -8.50 -39.86
N SER A 74 0.48 -9.30 -39.83
CA SER A 74 -0.18 -9.69 -38.60
C SER A 74 -0.42 -11.19 -38.53
N VAL A 75 -0.38 -11.74 -37.32
CA VAL A 75 -0.69 -13.16 -37.06
C VAL A 75 -1.88 -13.21 -36.12
N LYS A 76 -2.90 -13.98 -36.47
CA LYS A 76 -4.11 -14.17 -35.68
C LYS A 76 -4.15 -15.59 -35.13
N GLY A 77 -4.40 -15.72 -33.83
CA GLY A 77 -4.59 -17.01 -33.19
C GLY A 77 -5.23 -16.91 -31.83
N LYS A 78 -5.85 -17.99 -31.39
CA LYS A 78 -6.43 -18.16 -30.07
C LYS A 78 -5.35 -18.44 -29.04
N VAL A 79 -5.37 -17.74 -27.91
CA VAL A 79 -4.41 -17.95 -26.82
C VAL A 79 -4.71 -19.26 -26.11
N ILE A 80 -3.90 -20.29 -26.34
CA ILE A 80 -4.07 -21.60 -25.67
C ILE A 80 -3.38 -21.61 -24.31
N CYS A 81 -2.22 -20.98 -24.18
CA CYS A 81 -1.42 -21.07 -22.96
C CYS A 81 -0.75 -19.73 -22.70
N LYS A 82 -0.84 -19.25 -21.47
CA LYS A 82 -0.19 -18.03 -21.01
C LYS A 82 0.76 -18.41 -19.87
N GLY A 83 2.04 -18.15 -20.06
CA GLY A 83 3.08 -18.37 -19.05
C GLY A 83 3.06 -17.29 -17.96
N PRO A 84 3.73 -17.54 -16.83
CA PRO A 84 3.87 -16.53 -15.78
C PRO A 84 4.69 -15.34 -16.27
N LEU A 85 4.38 -14.14 -15.75
CA LEU A 85 5.21 -12.95 -15.95
C LEU A 85 6.52 -13.14 -15.18
N MET A 86 7.64 -13.19 -15.90
CA MET A 86 8.97 -13.32 -15.32
C MET A 86 9.61 -11.94 -15.23
N SER A 87 10.06 -11.55 -14.04
CA SER A 87 10.87 -10.34 -13.84
C SER A 87 12.33 -10.74 -13.69
N LEU A 88 13.21 -10.22 -14.54
CA LEU A 88 14.66 -10.38 -14.39
C LEU A 88 15.30 -9.18 -13.67
N ALA A 89 14.68 -7.99 -13.75
CA ALA A 89 15.06 -6.77 -13.04
C ALA A 89 13.85 -5.80 -12.92
N ALA A 90 14.02 -4.68 -12.22
CA ALA A 90 13.01 -3.62 -12.17
C ALA A 90 12.76 -3.07 -13.59
N ASN A 91 11.51 -3.13 -14.06
CA ASN A 91 11.04 -2.77 -15.40
C ASN A 91 11.45 -3.70 -16.56
N ASP A 92 12.07 -4.85 -16.28
CA ASP A 92 12.38 -5.87 -17.30
C ASP A 92 11.53 -7.12 -17.11
N PHE A 93 10.38 -7.12 -17.79
CA PHE A 93 9.38 -8.18 -17.75
C PHE A 93 9.42 -9.01 -19.04
N THR A 94 9.37 -10.33 -18.91
CA THR A 94 9.24 -11.24 -20.05
C THR A 94 8.07 -12.19 -19.83
N LEU A 95 7.22 -12.37 -20.84
CA LEU A 95 6.09 -13.29 -20.81
C LEU A 95 6.07 -14.14 -22.09
N LYS A 96 6.02 -15.47 -21.91
CA LYS A 96 5.82 -16.42 -23.03
C LYS A 96 4.35 -16.84 -23.09
N SER A 97 3.76 -16.78 -24.27
CA SER A 97 2.38 -17.20 -24.56
C SER A 97 2.36 -18.07 -25.81
N VAL A 98 1.33 -18.90 -25.98
CA VAL A 98 1.15 -19.76 -27.16
C VAL A 98 -0.17 -19.42 -27.81
N ILE A 99 -0.12 -19.06 -29.09
CA ILE A 99 -1.32 -18.86 -29.92
C ILE A 99 -1.46 -19.98 -30.94
N GLN A 100 -2.71 -20.32 -31.28
CA GLN A 100 -3.04 -21.28 -32.32
C GLN A 100 -4.05 -20.72 -33.30
N GLU A 101 -3.79 -20.94 -34.58
CA GLU A 101 -4.69 -20.55 -35.65
C GLU A 101 -5.88 -21.52 -35.72
N GLU A 102 -7.10 -20.99 -35.84
CA GLU A 102 -8.31 -21.80 -36.03
C GLU A 102 -8.38 -22.31 -37.48
N GLU A 103 -8.77 -23.58 -37.65
CA GLU A 103 -8.69 -24.36 -38.89
C GLU A 103 -9.15 -23.58 -40.13
N SER A 104 -8.24 -23.43 -41.09
CA SER A 104 -8.55 -23.17 -42.49
C SER A 104 -7.99 -24.36 -43.26
N ASP A 105 -8.84 -25.11 -43.95
CA ASP A 105 -8.54 -26.34 -44.69
C ASP A 105 -7.16 -26.35 -45.37
N VAL A 106 -6.11 -26.93 -44.75
CA VAL A 106 -5.08 -27.83 -45.36
C VAL A 106 -4.19 -28.44 -44.25
N LEU A 107 -3.79 -29.70 -44.42
CA LEU A 107 -2.83 -30.51 -43.64
C LEU A 107 -1.47 -29.82 -43.36
N SER A 108 -1.44 -28.82 -42.47
CA SER A 108 -0.22 -28.12 -42.07
C SER A 108 0.16 -28.50 -40.64
N GLN A 109 1.28 -29.21 -40.50
CA GLN A 109 1.93 -29.41 -39.20
C GLN A 109 2.35 -28.04 -38.67
N ASN A 110 2.22 -27.81 -37.35
CA ASN A 110 2.65 -26.61 -36.63
C ASN A 110 1.68 -25.40 -36.65
N MET A 111 0.38 -25.62 -36.41
CA MET A 111 -0.64 -24.54 -36.29
C MET A 111 -0.53 -23.67 -35.03
N SER A 112 0.51 -23.84 -34.22
CA SER A 112 0.67 -23.15 -32.94
C SER A 112 2.08 -22.61 -32.80
N ILE A 113 2.21 -21.34 -32.41
CA ILE A 113 3.47 -20.63 -32.34
C ILE A 113 3.62 -19.95 -30.98
N ASN A 114 4.86 -19.95 -30.49
CA ASN A 114 5.23 -19.25 -29.28
C ASN A 114 5.36 -17.76 -29.55
N ILE A 115 4.76 -16.95 -28.69
CA ILE A 115 4.93 -15.51 -28.61
C ILE A 115 5.72 -15.18 -27.34
N VAL A 116 6.78 -14.39 -27.47
CA VAL A 116 7.56 -13.88 -26.35
C VAL A 116 7.43 -12.35 -26.34
N LEU A 117 6.91 -11.84 -25.22
CA LEU A 117 6.63 -10.42 -25.00
C LEU A 117 7.65 -9.87 -24.02
N PHE A 118 8.12 -8.64 -24.27
CA PHE A 118 9.14 -7.98 -23.44
C PHE A 118 8.66 -6.61 -22.91
N GLY A 119 9.15 -6.23 -21.73
CA GLY A 119 8.92 -4.93 -21.09
C GLY A 119 7.45 -4.67 -20.74
N ALA A 120 7.04 -3.40 -20.82
CA ALA A 120 5.67 -2.95 -20.50
C ALA A 120 4.57 -3.71 -21.26
N LEU A 121 4.85 -4.16 -22.49
CA LEU A 121 3.91 -4.96 -23.28
C LEU A 121 3.62 -6.33 -22.64
N ALA A 122 4.60 -6.93 -21.95
CA ALA A 122 4.43 -8.20 -21.25
C ALA A 122 3.54 -8.04 -20.01
N GLU A 123 3.69 -6.92 -19.29
CA GLU A 123 2.89 -6.59 -18.10
C GLU A 123 1.43 -6.29 -18.49
N GLU A 124 1.23 -5.47 -19.52
CA GLU A 124 -0.11 -5.14 -20.02
C GLU A 124 -0.82 -6.37 -20.62
N PHE A 125 -0.10 -7.20 -21.37
CA PHE A 125 -0.63 -8.49 -21.81
C PHE A 125 -0.99 -9.41 -20.62
N ASN A 126 -0.22 -9.35 -19.54
CA ASN A 126 -0.50 -10.12 -18.33
C ASN A 126 -1.82 -9.70 -17.67
N GLN A 127 -2.18 -8.42 -17.73
CA GLN A 127 -3.39 -7.87 -17.13
C GLN A 127 -4.62 -7.98 -18.07
N THR A 128 -4.44 -7.81 -19.38
CA THR A 128 -5.56 -7.60 -20.32
C THR A 128 -6.00 -8.86 -21.07
N VAL A 129 -5.10 -9.83 -21.31
CA VAL A 129 -5.38 -11.02 -22.15
C VAL A 129 -5.59 -12.29 -21.32
N SER A 130 -6.70 -12.97 -21.54
CA SER A 130 -7.04 -14.25 -20.88
C SER A 130 -6.84 -15.44 -21.81
N GLN A 131 -6.65 -16.63 -21.21
CA GLN A 131 -6.63 -17.88 -21.97
C GLN A 131 -7.98 -18.10 -22.67
N GLY A 132 -7.96 -18.38 -23.97
CA GLY A 132 -9.16 -18.51 -24.80
C GLY A 132 -9.51 -17.28 -25.63
N ASP A 133 -8.89 -16.12 -25.36
CA ASP A 133 -9.08 -14.91 -26.17
C ASP A 133 -8.47 -15.08 -27.58
N VAL A 134 -9.06 -14.40 -28.57
CA VAL A 134 -8.51 -14.34 -29.93
C VAL A 134 -7.58 -13.13 -30.02
N LEU A 135 -6.30 -13.40 -30.29
CA LEU A 135 -5.25 -12.40 -30.36
C LEU A 135 -4.86 -12.17 -31.82
N VAL A 136 -4.68 -10.90 -32.20
CA VAL A 136 -3.98 -10.51 -33.42
C VAL A 136 -2.73 -9.72 -33.05
N ALA A 137 -1.57 -10.25 -33.41
CA ALA A 137 -0.27 -9.66 -33.13
C ALA A 137 0.34 -9.04 -34.39
N SER A 138 0.89 -7.83 -34.27
CA SER A 138 1.59 -7.11 -35.36
C SER A 138 2.86 -6.44 -34.84
N GLY A 139 3.80 -6.13 -35.72
CA GLY A 139 5.09 -5.54 -35.34
C GLY A 139 6.02 -6.52 -34.60
N PHE A 140 5.86 -7.82 -34.85
CA PHE A 140 6.69 -8.88 -34.29
C PHE A 140 7.94 -9.11 -35.13
N THR A 141 9.00 -9.64 -34.51
CA THR A 141 10.16 -10.21 -35.19
C THR A 141 10.18 -11.73 -35.02
N VAL A 142 10.77 -12.45 -35.97
CA VAL A 142 10.80 -13.91 -35.96
C VAL A 142 12.19 -14.38 -35.59
N ALA A 143 12.30 -15.22 -34.56
CA ALA A 143 13.55 -15.85 -34.13
C ALA A 143 13.41 -17.37 -34.11
N GLU A 144 14.52 -18.10 -34.22
CA GLU A 144 14.50 -19.55 -34.12
C GLU A 144 14.08 -20.00 -32.71
N SER A 145 13.24 -21.03 -32.64
CA SER A 145 12.77 -21.56 -31.37
C SER A 145 13.78 -22.53 -30.79
N SER A 146 14.44 -22.12 -29.71
CA SER A 146 15.35 -22.97 -28.94
C SER A 146 14.64 -24.15 -28.25
N THR A 147 13.31 -24.13 -28.14
CA THR A 147 12.49 -25.20 -27.53
C THR A 147 11.84 -26.12 -28.55
N PHE A 148 12.05 -25.91 -29.86
CA PHE A 148 11.40 -26.70 -30.91
C PHE A 148 11.69 -28.20 -30.83
N GLN A 149 12.91 -28.59 -30.42
CA GLN A 149 13.25 -30.00 -30.24
C GLN A 149 12.49 -30.67 -29.07
N ASP A 150 12.07 -29.88 -28.07
CA ASP A 150 11.37 -30.34 -26.88
C ASP A 150 9.84 -30.28 -27.02
N ASP A 151 9.32 -29.21 -27.62
CA ASP A 151 7.88 -28.94 -27.72
C ASP A 151 7.25 -29.40 -29.06
N LYS A 152 8.06 -29.60 -30.11
CA LYS A 152 7.62 -29.94 -31.49
C LYS A 152 6.49 -29.03 -32.01
N MET A 153 6.43 -27.78 -31.55
CA MET A 153 5.40 -26.81 -31.94
C MET A 153 5.81 -26.16 -33.27
N HIS A 154 6.23 -24.89 -33.27
CA HIS A 154 6.71 -24.21 -34.47
C HIS A 154 8.23 -23.96 -34.37
N PRO A 155 9.01 -24.11 -35.46
CA PRO A 155 10.47 -23.93 -35.43
C PRO A 155 10.91 -22.48 -35.17
N CYS A 156 9.97 -21.53 -35.16
CA CYS A 156 10.22 -20.12 -34.90
C CYS A 156 9.34 -19.60 -33.74
N ASN A 157 9.82 -18.57 -33.04
CA ASN A 157 9.10 -17.77 -32.04
C ASN A 157 8.82 -16.36 -32.58
N LEU A 158 7.70 -15.78 -32.19
CA LEU A 158 7.39 -14.36 -32.42
C LEU A 158 7.86 -13.54 -31.22
N LEU A 159 8.75 -12.59 -31.43
CA LEU A 159 9.26 -11.68 -30.42
C LEU A 159 8.60 -10.30 -30.57
N LEU A 160 7.94 -9.82 -29.52
CA LEU A 160 7.30 -8.51 -29.49
C LEU A 160 7.92 -7.64 -28.39
N SER A 161 8.52 -6.53 -28.82
CA SER A 161 9.15 -5.51 -27.97
C SER A 161 8.62 -4.12 -28.36
N GLY A 162 8.60 -3.20 -27.39
CA GLY A 162 7.83 -1.94 -27.43
C GLY A 162 7.96 -1.00 -28.65
N HIS A 163 7.02 -0.05 -28.70
CA HIS A 163 6.73 1.01 -29.68
C HIS A 163 6.19 0.60 -31.05
N ASN A 164 6.66 -0.52 -31.61
CA ASN A 164 6.18 -0.98 -32.94
C ASN A 164 5.26 -2.21 -32.84
N ALA A 165 5.27 -2.90 -31.69
CA ALA A 165 4.46 -4.08 -31.44
C ALA A 165 3.06 -3.70 -30.94
N CYS A 166 2.02 -4.16 -31.65
CA CYS A 166 0.62 -3.94 -31.29
C CYS A 166 -0.14 -5.26 -31.20
N LEU A 167 -0.98 -5.39 -30.18
CA LEU A 167 -1.82 -6.55 -29.91
C LEU A 167 -3.30 -6.15 -29.92
N TYR A 168 -4.12 -6.85 -30.69
CA TYR A 168 -5.57 -6.67 -30.71
C TYR A 168 -6.26 -7.90 -30.13
N VAL A 169 -7.17 -7.70 -29.18
CA VAL A 169 -7.81 -8.77 -28.41
C VAL A 169 -9.31 -8.72 -28.64
N SER A 170 -9.88 -9.81 -29.16
CA SER A 170 -11.33 -9.94 -29.33
C SER A 170 -11.90 -10.94 -28.32
N ARG A 171 -12.88 -10.51 -27.53
CA ARG A 171 -13.62 -11.35 -26.58
C ARG A 171 -14.91 -11.83 -27.23
N LEU A 172 -15.07 -13.15 -27.40
CA LEU A 172 -16.37 -13.73 -27.76
C LEU A 172 -17.27 -13.71 -26.53
N LEU A 173 -18.35 -12.91 -26.57
CA LEU A 173 -19.47 -13.06 -25.64
C LEU A 173 -20.18 -14.40 -25.94
N PRO A 174 -20.66 -15.14 -24.91
CA PRO A 174 -21.51 -16.29 -25.15
C PRO A 174 -22.80 -15.85 -25.84
N PRO A 175 -23.29 -16.56 -26.87
CA PRO A 175 -24.59 -16.24 -27.47
C PRO A 175 -25.72 -16.47 -26.45
N SER A 176 -26.65 -15.52 -26.40
CA SER A 176 -27.90 -15.56 -25.64
C SER A 176 -28.83 -16.69 -26.10
N ASP A 177 -29.53 -17.28 -25.14
CA ASP A 177 -30.29 -18.54 -25.18
C ASP A 177 -31.27 -18.71 -26.35
N PRO A 178 -31.64 -19.98 -26.64
CA PRO A 178 -33.06 -20.28 -26.79
C PRO A 178 -33.51 -21.53 -26.01
N ILE A 179 -34.58 -21.32 -25.24
CA ILE A 179 -35.80 -22.15 -25.08
C ILE A 179 -35.66 -23.68 -25.30
N SER A 180 -36.01 -24.43 -24.26
CA SER A 180 -36.10 -25.90 -24.20
C SER A 180 -37.10 -26.51 -25.21
N PRO A 181 -36.94 -27.81 -25.57
CA PRO A 181 -37.85 -28.79 -24.96
C PRO A 181 -37.29 -30.22 -24.72
N VAL A 182 -38.09 -30.94 -23.94
CA VAL A 182 -38.10 -32.33 -23.42
C VAL A 182 -37.87 -33.45 -24.47
N ALA A 183 -37.12 -34.52 -24.11
CA ALA A 183 -37.57 -35.94 -24.10
C ALA A 183 -36.46 -37.02 -24.27
N ASN A 184 -36.42 -37.95 -23.29
CA ASN A 184 -36.25 -39.41 -23.34
C ASN A 184 -35.06 -40.15 -24.04
N LYS A 185 -34.35 -40.89 -23.15
CA LYS A 185 -33.96 -42.33 -23.16
C LYS A 185 -32.93 -42.91 -24.15
N ARG A 186 -31.97 -43.58 -23.48
CA ARG A 186 -31.34 -44.91 -23.69
C ARG A 186 -29.92 -44.99 -24.27
N SER A 187 -29.17 -45.82 -23.55
CA SER A 187 -27.77 -46.23 -23.60
C SER A 187 -27.31 -46.92 -24.88
N THR A 188 -26.04 -46.73 -25.28
CA THR A 188 -25.06 -47.83 -25.49
C THR A 188 -23.61 -47.31 -25.62
N ILE A 189 -22.68 -48.21 -25.31
CA ILE A 189 -21.24 -48.08 -25.07
C ILE A 189 -20.45 -48.31 -26.39
N LEU A 190 -19.37 -47.57 -26.67
CA LEU A 190 -17.99 -48.07 -26.93
C LEU A 190 -17.00 -46.97 -27.36
N SER A 191 -15.75 -47.18 -26.94
CA SER A 191 -14.55 -46.33 -26.92
C SER A 191 -14.05 -45.78 -28.24
N THR A 192 -13.44 -44.58 -28.21
CA THR A 192 -12.14 -44.33 -28.87
C THR A 192 -11.44 -43.11 -28.24
N GLU A 193 -10.10 -43.18 -28.18
CA GLU A 193 -9.18 -42.35 -27.41
C GLU A 193 -9.12 -40.88 -27.86
N VAL A 194 -8.97 -39.94 -26.90
CA VAL A 194 -8.79 -38.49 -27.13
C VAL A 194 -7.51 -37.99 -26.41
N PRO A 195 -6.65 -37.17 -27.05
CA PRO A 195 -5.47 -36.58 -26.40
C PRO A 195 -5.88 -35.51 -25.38
N ARG A 196 -5.23 -35.52 -24.21
CA ARG A 196 -5.61 -34.73 -23.03
C ARG A 196 -5.29 -33.23 -23.18
N ARG A 197 -6.33 -32.39 -23.13
CA ARG A 197 -6.26 -30.94 -22.79
C ARG A 197 -5.70 -30.74 -21.38
N PRO A 198 -5.04 -29.60 -21.06
CA PRO A 198 -4.63 -29.29 -19.70
C PRO A 198 -5.88 -29.15 -18.82
N LYS A 199 -6.07 -30.11 -17.91
CA LYS A 199 -7.22 -30.14 -17.00
C LYS A 199 -7.10 -28.96 -16.03
N VAL A 200 -8.04 -28.02 -16.11
CA VAL A 200 -8.38 -27.16 -14.96
C VAL A 200 -8.75 -28.14 -13.83
N LEU A 201 -7.97 -28.14 -12.75
CA LEU A 201 -8.22 -29.01 -11.60
C LEU A 201 -9.50 -28.53 -10.91
N LYS A 202 -10.65 -29.10 -11.30
CA LYS A 202 -11.91 -28.87 -10.62
C LYS A 202 -11.83 -29.54 -9.26
N TYR A 203 -11.81 -28.74 -8.19
CA TYR A 203 -11.82 -29.26 -6.82
C TYR A 203 -13.20 -29.86 -6.51
N THR A 204 -13.21 -31.03 -5.87
CA THR A 204 -14.42 -31.66 -5.35
C THR A 204 -14.47 -31.45 -3.84
N TYR A 205 -15.62 -31.00 -3.35
CA TYR A 205 -15.88 -30.78 -1.93
C TYR A 205 -16.73 -31.91 -1.37
N VAL A 206 -16.39 -32.35 -0.16
CA VAL A 206 -17.10 -33.42 0.57
C VAL A 206 -17.88 -32.79 1.71
N ARG A 207 -19.12 -33.23 1.93
CA ARG A 207 -19.92 -32.83 3.09
C ARG A 207 -19.34 -33.41 4.37
N LEU A 208 -19.62 -32.78 5.50
CA LEU A 208 -19.02 -33.17 6.77
C LEU A 208 -19.49 -34.57 7.23
N ASP A 209 -20.75 -34.93 6.98
CA ASP A 209 -21.34 -36.25 7.27
C ASP A 209 -20.75 -37.40 6.44
N ASP A 210 -20.21 -37.09 5.26
CA ASP A 210 -19.62 -38.06 4.34
C ASP A 210 -18.11 -38.28 4.56
N LEU A 211 -17.52 -37.67 5.60
CA LEU A 211 -16.10 -37.80 5.88
C LEU A 211 -15.71 -39.23 6.25
N LYS A 212 -14.65 -39.73 5.60
CA LYS A 212 -14.07 -41.05 5.87
C LYS A 212 -12.72 -40.90 6.57
N PRO A 213 -12.41 -41.73 7.57
CA PRO A 213 -11.11 -41.66 8.22
C PRO A 213 -9.98 -42.02 7.23
N LYS A 214 -8.83 -41.38 7.42
CA LYS A 214 -7.60 -41.51 6.62
C LYS A 214 -7.70 -41.02 5.17
N THR A 215 -8.72 -40.26 4.79
CA THR A 215 -8.83 -39.64 3.47
C THR A 215 -8.40 -38.18 3.48
N VAL A 216 -7.81 -37.70 2.38
CA VAL A 216 -7.54 -36.28 2.14
C VAL A 216 -8.66 -35.70 1.30
N VAL A 217 -9.33 -34.67 1.80
CA VAL A 217 -10.53 -34.08 1.22
C VAL A 217 -10.45 -32.55 1.17
N ASN A 218 -11.36 -31.94 0.44
CA ASN A 218 -11.61 -30.50 0.49
C ASN A 218 -13.00 -30.30 1.10
N VAL A 219 -13.15 -29.31 1.97
CA VAL A 219 -14.40 -29.07 2.69
C VAL A 219 -14.71 -27.59 2.76
N TYR A 220 -16.00 -27.30 2.87
CA TYR A 220 -16.52 -26.04 3.37
C TYR A 220 -17.20 -26.28 4.71
N GLY A 221 -17.23 -25.25 5.55
CA GLY A 221 -18.02 -25.28 6.77
C GLY A 221 -18.17 -23.91 7.40
N VAL A 222 -19.21 -23.77 8.22
CA VAL A 222 -19.48 -22.64 9.10
C VAL A 222 -18.76 -22.90 10.42
N VAL A 223 -17.98 -21.93 10.88
CA VAL A 223 -17.25 -22.03 12.15
C VAL A 223 -18.23 -21.87 13.31
N VAL A 224 -18.30 -22.89 14.17
CA VAL A 224 -19.14 -22.88 15.39
C VAL A 224 -18.33 -22.68 16.67
N PHE A 225 -17.01 -22.81 16.58
CA PHE A 225 -16.07 -22.57 17.67
C PHE A 225 -14.68 -22.40 17.09
N PHE A 226 -13.86 -21.52 17.65
CA PHE A 226 -12.45 -21.45 17.32
C PHE A 226 -11.63 -20.97 18.51
N LYS A 227 -10.35 -21.32 18.48
CA LYS A 227 -9.30 -20.73 19.31
C LYS A 227 -8.40 -19.89 18.39
N PRO A 228 -8.06 -18.65 18.77
CA PRO A 228 -7.03 -17.89 18.08
C PRO A 228 -5.73 -18.71 17.96
N PRO A 229 -4.91 -18.49 16.91
CA PRO A 229 -3.63 -19.17 16.79
C PRO A 229 -2.78 -19.00 18.05
N PHE A 230 -2.24 -20.09 18.57
CA PHE A 230 -1.38 -20.08 19.75
C PHE A 230 -0.13 -20.92 19.50
N LYS A 231 0.97 -20.53 20.14
CA LYS A 231 2.25 -21.23 20.02
C LYS A 231 2.11 -22.67 20.51
N SER A 232 2.50 -23.63 19.69
CA SER A 232 2.51 -25.04 20.08
C SER A 232 3.71 -25.32 21.00
N ARG A 233 3.87 -26.56 21.48
CA ARG A 233 5.09 -26.97 22.20
C ARG A 233 6.31 -27.11 21.28
N GLY A 234 6.09 -27.16 19.97
CA GLY A 234 7.12 -27.20 18.93
C GLY A 234 7.50 -25.81 18.43
N SER A 235 7.96 -25.74 17.19
CA SER A 235 8.31 -24.47 16.51
C SER A 235 7.15 -23.81 15.78
N ASP A 236 6.01 -24.50 15.66
CA ASP A 236 4.84 -24.10 14.88
C ASP A 236 3.72 -23.49 15.76
N PHE A 237 2.81 -22.76 15.12
CA PHE A 237 1.58 -22.27 15.72
C PHE A 237 0.43 -23.25 15.44
N CYS A 238 -0.53 -23.32 16.36
CA CYS A 238 -1.67 -24.21 16.29
C CYS A 238 -2.98 -23.40 16.37
N SER A 239 -3.92 -23.69 15.45
CA SER A 239 -5.31 -23.27 15.55
C SER A 239 -6.21 -24.48 15.75
N SER A 240 -7.16 -24.37 16.67
CA SER A 240 -8.20 -25.38 16.89
C SER A 240 -9.56 -24.76 16.64
N LEU A 241 -10.31 -25.30 15.71
CA LEU A 241 -11.65 -24.81 15.36
C LEU A 241 -12.63 -25.98 15.21
N LYS A 242 -13.92 -25.70 15.28
CA LYS A 242 -14.99 -26.65 14.95
C LYS A 242 -15.86 -26.04 13.88
N ILE A 243 -16.19 -26.83 12.88
CA ILE A 243 -17.04 -26.44 11.77
C ILE A 243 -18.28 -27.32 11.68
N THR A 244 -19.31 -26.79 11.05
CA THR A 244 -20.54 -27.50 10.69
C THR A 244 -20.94 -27.11 9.26
N ASP A 245 -21.77 -27.91 8.62
CA ASP A 245 -22.40 -27.59 7.35
C ASP A 245 -23.89 -27.97 7.41
N GLN A 246 -24.58 -28.03 6.27
CA GLN A 246 -25.98 -28.41 6.17
C GLN A 246 -26.30 -29.83 6.72
N SER A 247 -25.31 -30.67 7.01
CA SER A 247 -25.50 -31.96 7.71
C SER A 247 -25.70 -31.80 9.22
N ASN A 248 -25.43 -30.62 9.77
CA ASN A 248 -25.43 -30.31 11.20
C ASN A 248 -24.40 -31.14 12.03
N GLN A 249 -23.44 -31.79 11.37
CA GLN A 249 -22.35 -32.49 12.04
C GLN A 249 -21.23 -31.52 12.43
N LYS A 250 -20.83 -31.55 13.70
CA LYS A 250 -19.76 -30.70 14.23
C LYS A 250 -18.42 -31.43 14.15
N ILE A 251 -17.56 -30.99 13.25
CA ILE A 251 -16.24 -31.59 13.01
C ILE A 251 -15.15 -30.69 13.58
N GLY A 252 -14.25 -31.29 14.38
CA GLY A 252 -13.08 -30.60 14.90
C GLY A 252 -11.98 -30.48 13.84
N CYS A 253 -11.27 -29.36 13.81
CA CYS A 253 -10.15 -29.11 12.91
C CYS A 253 -8.96 -28.59 13.72
N THR A 254 -7.78 -29.14 13.45
CA THR A 254 -6.52 -28.71 14.05
C THR A 254 -5.54 -28.38 12.92
N ILE A 255 -5.05 -27.15 12.91
CA ILE A 255 -4.23 -26.61 11.82
C ILE A 255 -2.91 -26.15 12.41
N PHE A 256 -1.80 -26.59 11.83
CA PHE A 256 -0.45 -26.25 12.22
C PHE A 256 0.25 -25.46 11.12
N CYS A 257 0.68 -24.23 11.38
CA CYS A 257 1.45 -23.42 10.43
C CYS A 257 2.66 -22.78 11.11
N ASP A 258 3.73 -22.55 10.35
CA ASP A 258 4.96 -21.95 10.88
C ASP A 258 4.78 -20.45 11.20
N LYS A 259 3.93 -19.75 10.45
CA LYS A 259 3.64 -18.33 10.61
C LYS A 259 2.19 -18.11 11.02
N ILE A 260 1.95 -17.13 11.90
CA ILE A 260 0.61 -16.75 12.33
C ILE A 260 -0.26 -16.25 11.16
N ASP A 261 0.35 -15.59 10.17
CA ASP A 261 -0.35 -15.06 9.00
C ASP A 261 -0.90 -16.16 8.07
N ASP A 262 -0.32 -17.37 8.12
CA ASP A 262 -0.75 -18.52 7.32
C ASP A 262 -1.95 -19.26 7.94
N HIS A 263 -2.39 -18.86 9.14
CA HIS A 263 -3.56 -19.44 9.80
C HIS A 263 -4.89 -18.89 9.27
N PRO A 264 -6.01 -19.61 9.48
CA PRO A 264 -7.34 -19.14 9.09
C PRO A 264 -7.70 -17.78 9.71
N GLN A 265 -8.16 -16.86 8.88
CA GLN A 265 -8.60 -15.52 9.29
C GLN A 265 -10.07 -15.52 9.74
N VAL A 266 -10.33 -16.27 10.82
CA VAL A 266 -11.63 -16.35 11.51
C VAL A 266 -11.68 -15.28 12.59
N PHE A 267 -12.66 -14.37 12.49
CA PHE A 267 -12.86 -13.29 13.46
C PHE A 267 -14.04 -13.56 14.40
N GLN A 268 -15.03 -14.34 13.95
CA GLN A 268 -16.20 -14.64 14.75
C GLN A 268 -16.79 -16.02 14.48
N VAL A 269 -17.62 -16.49 15.40
CA VAL A 269 -18.48 -17.66 15.19
C VAL A 269 -19.52 -17.30 14.13
N GLY A 270 -19.70 -18.19 13.16
CA GLY A 270 -20.53 -17.95 11.98
C GLY A 270 -19.72 -17.70 10.70
N ASP A 271 -18.44 -17.31 10.81
CA ASP A 271 -17.56 -17.19 9.64
C ASP A 271 -17.51 -18.52 8.86
N ILE A 272 -17.40 -18.42 7.53
CA ILE A 272 -17.31 -19.60 6.66
C ILE A 272 -15.84 -19.87 6.35
N ILE A 273 -15.44 -21.14 6.40
CA ILE A 273 -14.09 -21.57 6.10
C ILE A 273 -14.11 -22.62 4.98
N ARG A 274 -13.20 -22.43 4.03
CA ARG A 274 -12.88 -23.39 2.98
C ARG A 274 -11.48 -23.92 3.19
N MET A 275 -11.36 -25.24 3.27
CA MET A 275 -10.08 -25.91 3.43
C MET A 275 -9.83 -26.88 2.29
N HIS A 276 -8.65 -26.79 1.67
CA HIS A 276 -8.18 -27.73 0.67
C HIS A 276 -7.12 -28.65 1.26
N ARG A 277 -7.15 -29.92 0.85
CA ARG A 277 -6.17 -30.95 1.23
C ARG A 277 -6.04 -31.13 2.75
N VAL A 278 -7.18 -31.31 3.41
CA VAL A 278 -7.24 -31.70 4.83
C VAL A 278 -7.41 -33.21 4.98
N LYS A 279 -6.68 -33.81 5.91
CA LYS A 279 -6.78 -35.23 6.23
C LYS A 279 -7.80 -35.43 7.34
N ALA A 280 -8.82 -36.23 7.07
CA ALA A 280 -9.73 -36.74 8.08
C ALA A 280 -9.03 -37.85 8.89
N GLN A 281 -8.95 -37.69 10.21
CA GLN A 281 -8.35 -38.65 11.13
C GLN A 281 -9.34 -38.95 12.26
N LEU A 282 -9.33 -40.19 12.75
CA LEU A 282 -10.14 -40.57 13.91
C LEU A 282 -9.38 -40.20 15.18
N PHE A 283 -10.00 -39.40 16.05
CA PHE A 283 -9.49 -39.05 17.36
C PHE A 283 -10.63 -39.12 18.38
N ASN A 284 -10.46 -39.87 19.48
CA ASN A 284 -11.49 -40.13 20.50
C ASN A 284 -12.85 -40.53 19.91
N ASN A 285 -12.85 -41.46 18.94
CA ASN A 285 -14.03 -41.92 18.20
C ASN A 285 -14.78 -40.83 17.40
N THR A 286 -14.17 -39.66 17.20
CA THR A 286 -14.71 -38.57 16.37
C THR A 286 -13.76 -38.27 15.20
N ILE A 287 -14.32 -37.89 14.05
CA ILE A 287 -13.50 -37.45 12.91
C ILE A 287 -13.00 -36.03 13.18
N THR A 288 -11.70 -35.83 13.04
CA THR A 288 -11.04 -34.53 13.07
C THR A 288 -10.28 -34.27 11.77
N LEU A 289 -10.19 -33.01 11.36
CA LEU A 289 -9.48 -32.59 10.17
C LEU A 289 -8.12 -32.01 10.56
N LEU A 290 -7.08 -32.48 9.88
CA LEU A 290 -5.70 -32.02 10.05
C LEU A 290 -5.17 -31.48 8.72
N ASN A 291 -4.40 -30.40 8.76
CA ASN A 291 -3.76 -29.89 7.55
C ASN A 291 -2.66 -30.85 7.04
N THR A 292 -2.42 -30.85 5.73
CA THR A 292 -1.39 -31.69 5.09
C THR A 292 -0.50 -30.88 4.13
N HIS A 293 0.45 -31.53 3.46
CA HIS A 293 1.33 -30.86 2.50
C HIS A 293 0.52 -30.21 1.36
N GLY A 294 0.76 -28.91 1.15
CA GLY A 294 0.02 -28.10 0.17
C GLY A 294 -1.40 -27.73 0.60
N PHE A 295 -1.68 -27.78 1.91
CA PHE A 295 -2.89 -27.21 2.52
C PHE A 295 -3.09 -25.75 2.10
N SER A 296 -4.34 -25.40 1.84
CA SER A 296 -4.75 -24.02 1.55
C SER A 296 -6.05 -23.74 2.30
N VAL A 297 -6.16 -22.53 2.84
CA VAL A 297 -7.34 -22.10 3.59
C VAL A 297 -7.78 -20.71 3.14
N VAL A 298 -9.09 -20.53 3.07
CA VAL A 298 -9.75 -19.26 2.79
C VAL A 298 -10.92 -19.12 3.76
N THR A 299 -11.07 -17.97 4.39
CA THR A 299 -12.23 -17.67 5.25
C THR A 299 -13.09 -16.57 4.64
N PHE A 300 -14.36 -16.50 5.02
CA PHE A 300 -15.33 -15.53 4.52
C PHE A 300 -16.19 -15.07 5.70
N ASP A 301 -16.70 -13.85 5.60
CA ASP A 301 -17.73 -13.37 6.52
C ASP A 301 -18.99 -14.26 6.46
N GLY A 302 -19.53 -14.60 7.63
CA GLY A 302 -20.77 -15.36 7.78
C GLY A 302 -22.06 -14.55 7.57
N ALA A 303 -22.01 -13.21 7.59
CA ALA A 303 -23.20 -12.39 7.47
C ALA A 303 -23.84 -12.44 6.07
N VAL A 304 -25.17 -12.56 6.01
CA VAL A 304 -25.95 -12.78 4.77
C VAL A 304 -25.85 -11.59 3.80
N ALA A 305 -25.74 -10.37 4.32
CA ALA A 305 -25.67 -9.14 3.52
C ALA A 305 -24.23 -8.74 3.12
N SER A 306 -23.20 -9.39 3.67
CA SER A 306 -21.80 -9.03 3.40
C SER A 306 -21.37 -9.46 1.99
N ALA A 307 -20.47 -8.71 1.36
CA ALA A 307 -19.85 -9.13 0.10
C ALA A 307 -19.14 -10.49 0.26
N VAL A 308 -19.07 -11.28 -0.81
CA VAL A 308 -18.35 -12.57 -0.80
C VAL A 308 -16.86 -12.29 -1.05
N GLU A 309 -16.20 -11.78 -0.01
CA GLU A 309 -14.79 -11.44 -0.04
C GLU A 309 -13.94 -12.48 0.69
N PRO A 310 -12.97 -13.12 0.00
CA PRO A 310 -12.10 -14.11 0.59
C PRO A 310 -11.02 -13.45 1.47
N ARG A 311 -10.92 -13.91 2.73
CA ARG A 311 -9.84 -13.59 3.66
C ARG A 311 -8.78 -14.68 3.59
N THR A 312 -7.61 -14.39 3.01
CA THR A 312 -6.52 -15.36 2.86
C THR A 312 -5.15 -14.66 2.78
N SER A 313 -4.11 -15.32 3.28
CA SER A 313 -2.71 -14.93 3.12
C SER A 313 -2.06 -15.51 1.86
N SER A 314 -2.74 -16.43 1.16
CA SER A 314 -2.23 -17.02 -0.07
C SER A 314 -2.31 -16.03 -1.23
N ARG A 315 -1.17 -15.80 -1.90
CA ARG A 315 -1.10 -14.95 -3.12
C ARG A 315 -1.79 -15.56 -4.33
N SER A 316 -2.15 -16.85 -4.28
CA SER A 316 -2.84 -17.55 -5.36
C SER A 316 -3.90 -18.49 -4.79
N PHE A 317 -5.17 -18.16 -5.00
CA PHE A 317 -6.30 -19.04 -4.73
C PHE A 317 -7.27 -19.00 -5.91
N HIS A 318 -7.88 -20.14 -6.22
CA HIS A 318 -8.95 -20.22 -7.21
C HIS A 318 -10.28 -20.01 -6.51
N PHE A 319 -11.09 -19.08 -7.02
CA PHE A 319 -12.42 -18.80 -6.51
C PHE A 319 -13.35 -18.54 -7.68
N ASP A 320 -14.24 -19.49 -7.95
CA ASP A 320 -15.14 -19.46 -9.11
C ASP A 320 -16.58 -19.11 -8.71
N GLN A 321 -17.49 -19.12 -9.69
CA GLN A 321 -18.91 -18.82 -9.45
C GLN A 321 -19.61 -19.90 -8.60
N GLU A 322 -19.12 -21.14 -8.63
CA GLU A 322 -19.63 -22.25 -7.84
C GLU A 322 -19.25 -22.07 -6.37
N ASP A 323 -17.99 -21.69 -6.10
CA ASP A 323 -17.51 -21.35 -4.77
C ASP A 323 -18.34 -20.19 -4.15
N ARG A 324 -18.68 -19.16 -4.95
CA ARG A 324 -19.58 -18.07 -4.51
C ARG A 324 -20.97 -18.57 -4.13
N ARG A 325 -21.52 -19.49 -4.92
CA ARG A 325 -22.83 -20.10 -4.65
C ARG A 325 -22.80 -20.89 -3.34
N ILE A 326 -21.80 -21.75 -3.14
CA ILE A 326 -21.65 -22.54 -1.91
C ILE A 326 -21.56 -21.65 -0.68
N VAL A 327 -20.77 -20.57 -0.73
CA VAL A 327 -20.68 -19.60 0.37
C VAL A 327 -22.03 -18.94 0.63
N GLY A 328 -22.74 -18.50 -0.42
CA GLY A 328 -24.08 -17.91 -0.30
C GLY A 328 -25.09 -18.86 0.36
N GLU A 329 -25.14 -20.12 -0.07
CA GLU A 329 -26.02 -21.15 0.49
C GLU A 329 -25.70 -21.43 1.97
N LEU A 330 -24.42 -21.49 2.34
CA LEU A 330 -23.99 -21.66 3.73
C LEU A 330 -24.36 -20.47 4.62
N ARG A 331 -24.28 -19.24 4.12
CA ARG A 331 -24.73 -18.04 4.86
C ARG A 331 -26.22 -18.08 5.15
N SER A 332 -27.03 -18.36 4.12
CA SER A 332 -28.49 -18.48 4.27
C SER A 332 -28.86 -19.61 5.24
N TRP A 333 -28.17 -20.75 5.14
CA TRP A 333 -28.39 -21.87 6.06
C TRP A 333 -27.98 -21.52 7.50
N ALA A 334 -26.79 -20.94 7.71
CA ALA A 334 -26.31 -20.56 9.05
C ALA A 334 -27.25 -19.56 9.74
N ALA A 335 -27.77 -18.59 8.99
CA ALA A 335 -28.77 -17.65 9.47
C ALA A 335 -30.09 -18.34 9.87
N SER A 336 -30.55 -19.32 9.06
CA SER A 336 -31.77 -20.10 9.38
C SER A 336 -31.64 -20.95 10.65
N GLN A 337 -30.41 -21.33 11.02
CA GLN A 337 -30.11 -22.17 12.19
C GLN A 337 -29.75 -21.34 13.44
N ASN A 338 -29.78 -20.01 13.37
CA ASN A 338 -29.30 -19.11 14.44
C ASN A 338 -27.88 -19.44 14.93
N LEU A 339 -27.00 -19.91 14.01
CA LEU A 339 -25.61 -20.26 14.36
C LEU A 339 -24.71 -19.03 14.51
N ILE A 340 -25.20 -17.87 14.09
CA ILE A 340 -24.53 -16.57 14.24
C ILE A 340 -25.07 -15.94 15.54
N PRO A 341 -24.22 -15.69 16.55
CA PRO A 341 -24.64 -15.00 17.76
C PRO A 341 -25.20 -13.60 17.43
N SER A 342 -26.31 -13.20 18.06
CA SER A 342 -27.01 -11.96 17.73
C SER A 342 -26.29 -10.67 18.15
N VAL A 343 -25.18 -10.77 18.90
CA VAL A 343 -24.41 -9.61 19.37
C VAL A 343 -22.92 -9.86 19.14
N PRO A 344 -22.26 -9.09 18.26
CA PRO A 344 -20.90 -9.38 17.81
C PRO A 344 -19.83 -8.98 18.83
N ALA A 345 -20.08 -8.18 19.87
CA ALA A 345 -19.17 -7.91 21.00
C ALA A 345 -19.99 -7.21 22.10
N ILE A 346 -19.57 -7.28 23.37
CA ILE A 346 -20.19 -6.46 24.41
C ILE A 346 -19.31 -5.22 24.61
N PRO A 347 -19.82 -3.99 24.39
CA PRO A 347 -19.05 -2.79 24.65
C PRO A 347 -18.77 -2.63 26.15
N LEU A 348 -17.76 -1.85 26.52
CA LEU A 348 -17.38 -1.56 27.91
C LEU A 348 -18.56 -1.02 28.73
N ALA A 349 -19.45 -0.23 28.10
CA ALA A 349 -20.69 0.26 28.71
C ALA A 349 -21.67 -0.86 29.11
N GLY A 350 -21.67 -2.00 28.41
CA GLY A 350 -22.59 -3.12 28.65
C GLY A 350 -22.05 -4.21 29.59
N VAL A 351 -20.81 -4.07 30.06
CA VAL A 351 -20.12 -5.13 30.82
C VAL A 351 -20.77 -5.36 32.19
N GLN A 352 -20.97 -6.64 32.51
CA GLN A 352 -21.41 -7.08 33.83
C GLN A 352 -20.26 -7.69 34.65
N PRO A 353 -20.21 -7.51 35.98
CA PRO A 353 -19.23 -8.22 36.81
C PRO A 353 -19.40 -9.73 36.74
N ASN A 354 -18.29 -10.46 36.94
CA ASN A 354 -18.24 -11.92 36.88
C ASN A 354 -18.66 -12.50 35.53
N SER A 355 -18.71 -11.69 34.48
CA SER A 355 -19.01 -12.13 33.12
C SER A 355 -17.73 -12.42 32.34
N TYR A 356 -17.91 -13.20 31.28
CA TYR A 356 -16.95 -13.33 30.20
C TYR A 356 -17.57 -12.72 28.95
N PHE A 357 -16.80 -11.92 28.25
CA PHE A 357 -17.28 -11.23 27.06
C PHE A 357 -16.15 -11.05 26.06
N ASP A 358 -16.50 -10.79 24.82
CA ASP A 358 -15.54 -10.38 23.81
C ASP A 358 -15.55 -8.86 23.69
N LEU A 359 -14.36 -8.26 23.60
CA LEU A 359 -14.17 -6.83 23.49
C LEU A 359 -13.49 -6.50 22.15
N THR A 360 -14.11 -5.65 21.34
CA THR A 360 -13.45 -4.98 20.21
C THR A 360 -13.04 -3.58 20.67
N CYS A 361 -11.75 -3.26 20.58
CA CYS A 361 -11.20 -2.02 21.11
C CYS A 361 -9.96 -1.57 20.33
N GLN A 362 -9.53 -0.34 20.55
CA GLN A 362 -8.23 0.14 20.09
C GLN A 362 -7.23 0.15 21.24
N LEU A 363 -5.99 -0.27 20.96
CA LEU A 363 -4.88 -0.20 21.91
C LEU A 363 -4.30 1.21 21.93
N ILE A 364 -4.27 1.84 23.11
CA ILE A 364 -3.76 3.22 23.25
C ILE A 364 -2.37 3.22 23.88
N ALA A 365 -2.15 2.35 24.86
CA ALA A 365 -0.85 2.18 25.49
C ALA A 365 -0.71 0.75 26.02
N LYS A 366 0.53 0.29 26.18
CA LYS A 366 0.84 -0.97 26.85
C LYS A 366 2.03 -0.80 27.78
N ALA A 367 2.12 -1.62 28.82
CA ALA A 367 3.27 -1.63 29.71
C ALA A 367 3.55 -3.04 30.22
N SER A 368 4.81 -3.45 30.23
CA SER A 368 5.22 -4.74 30.82
C SER A 368 5.43 -4.55 32.33
N ILE A 369 4.47 -4.99 33.15
CA ILE A 369 4.58 -4.87 34.61
C ILE A 369 5.69 -5.78 35.13
N ASP A 370 5.73 -7.03 34.66
CA ASP A 370 6.78 -7.99 34.97
C ASP A 370 6.94 -9.03 33.84
N THR A 371 7.69 -10.10 34.09
CA THR A 371 7.90 -11.15 33.08
C THR A 371 6.63 -11.95 32.77
N THR A 372 5.63 -11.93 33.66
CA THR A 372 4.40 -12.74 33.65
C THR A 372 3.13 -11.97 33.32
N CYS A 373 3.19 -10.63 33.31
CA CYS A 373 2.04 -9.75 33.15
C CYS A 373 2.36 -8.56 32.24
N THR A 374 1.49 -8.33 31.26
CA THR A 374 1.48 -7.11 30.44
C THR A 374 0.14 -6.39 30.62
N LEU A 375 0.21 -5.10 30.93
CA LEU A 375 -0.94 -4.21 30.96
C LEU A 375 -1.23 -3.67 29.56
N LEU A 376 -2.48 -3.79 29.12
CA LEU A 376 -2.99 -3.12 27.92
C LEU A 376 -3.99 -2.05 28.36
N ARG A 377 -3.80 -0.82 27.89
CA ARG A 377 -4.75 0.28 28.04
C ARG A 377 -5.53 0.41 26.74
N VAL A 378 -6.80 0.09 26.79
CA VAL A 378 -7.67 -0.02 25.60
C VAL A 378 -8.94 0.79 25.79
N TRP A 379 -9.58 1.17 24.69
CA TRP A 379 -10.89 1.82 24.69
C TRP A 379 -11.73 1.34 23.51
N ASP A 380 -13.04 1.35 23.66
CA ASP A 380 -14.00 1.07 22.58
C ASP A 380 -14.91 2.29 22.28
N GLY A 381 -14.57 3.45 22.84
CA GLY A 381 -15.36 4.67 22.79
C GLY A 381 -16.47 4.73 23.83
N THR A 382 -16.80 3.65 24.53
CA THR A 382 -17.88 3.65 25.52
C THR A 382 -17.37 3.71 26.96
N LYS A 383 -18.08 4.45 27.82
CA LYS A 383 -17.76 4.54 29.25
C LYS A 383 -18.27 3.32 29.99
N CYS A 384 -17.40 2.62 30.71
CA CYS A 384 -17.84 1.57 31.63
C CYS A 384 -18.68 2.18 32.78
N PRO A 385 -19.87 1.63 33.10
CA PRO A 385 -20.72 2.18 34.16
C PRO A 385 -20.11 2.02 35.56
N ARG A 386 -19.05 1.22 35.71
CA ARG A 386 -18.35 0.98 36.97
C ARG A 386 -16.96 1.58 36.93
N ALA A 387 -16.45 1.96 38.10
CA ALA A 387 -15.08 2.40 38.23
C ALA A 387 -14.13 1.26 37.81
N LEU A 388 -13.14 1.57 36.99
CA LEU A 388 -12.16 0.60 36.52
C LEU A 388 -10.92 0.64 37.40
N LEU A 389 -10.33 -0.52 37.65
CA LEU A 389 -9.11 -0.63 38.46
C LEU A 389 -7.99 0.22 37.84
N LYS A 390 -7.51 1.21 38.59
CA LYS A 390 -6.32 1.98 38.22
C LYS A 390 -5.06 1.17 38.54
N VAL A 391 -4.22 0.97 37.54
CA VAL A 391 -2.93 0.30 37.69
C VAL A 391 -1.86 1.37 37.50
N ILE A 392 -1.08 1.64 38.55
CA ILE A 392 0.04 2.58 38.48
C ILE A 392 1.24 1.81 37.93
N VAL A 393 1.80 2.31 36.82
CA VAL A 393 2.99 1.74 36.19
C VAL A 393 4.04 2.83 36.04
N GLU A 394 5.31 2.47 36.17
CA GLU A 394 6.41 3.42 35.99
C GLU A 394 6.42 4.00 34.57
N PRO A 395 6.65 5.32 34.40
CA PRO A 395 6.58 5.99 33.09
C PRO A 395 7.53 5.37 32.05
N ASN A 396 8.68 4.89 32.50
CA ASN A 396 9.76 4.40 31.64
C ASN A 396 9.49 3.03 30.99
N VAL A 397 8.43 2.34 31.41
CA VAL A 397 8.06 0.99 30.92
C VAL A 397 6.80 1.01 30.05
N THR A 398 6.20 2.19 29.87
CA THR A 398 4.97 2.37 29.09
C THR A 398 5.30 2.73 27.65
N GLU A 399 4.79 1.94 26.70
CA GLU A 399 4.81 2.24 25.27
C GLU A 399 3.47 2.89 24.88
N GLY A 400 3.49 4.17 24.49
CA GLY A 400 2.31 5.00 24.21
C GLY A 400 2.23 6.22 25.12
N PRO A 401 1.15 7.04 25.04
CA PRO A 401 0.97 8.19 25.92
C PRO A 401 0.85 7.75 27.39
N SER A 402 1.62 8.38 28.28
CA SER A 402 1.63 8.06 29.72
C SER A 402 0.46 8.67 30.50
N SER A 403 -0.17 9.72 29.96
CA SER A 403 -1.26 10.46 30.59
C SER A 403 -2.29 10.88 29.55
N PHE A 404 -3.56 10.85 29.94
CA PHE A 404 -4.70 11.28 29.13
C PHE A 404 -5.49 12.36 29.89
N SER A 405 -6.34 13.13 29.18
CA SER A 405 -7.29 14.05 29.82
C SER A 405 -8.24 13.27 30.75
N LYS A 406 -8.82 13.94 31.75
CA LYS A 406 -9.73 13.28 32.72
C LYS A 406 -10.92 12.59 32.04
N GLU A 407 -11.41 13.15 30.94
CA GLU A 407 -12.51 12.61 30.15
C GLU A 407 -12.09 11.34 29.40
N LYS A 408 -10.95 11.39 28.69
CA LYS A 408 -10.40 10.20 27.99
C LYS A 408 -10.03 9.09 28.97
N GLU A 409 -9.49 9.43 30.14
CA GLU A 409 -9.14 8.47 31.20
C GLU A 409 -10.36 7.66 31.69
N ASN A 410 -11.58 8.23 31.64
CA ASN A 410 -12.81 7.54 32.04
C ASN A 410 -13.31 6.51 31.01
N LEU A 411 -12.81 6.59 29.76
CA LEU A 411 -13.13 5.65 28.68
C LEU A 411 -12.11 4.50 28.58
N ILE A 412 -10.96 4.65 29.23
CA ILE A 412 -9.86 3.70 29.14
C ILE A 412 -10.06 2.55 30.13
N ALA A 413 -10.07 1.34 29.59
CA ALA A 413 -10.04 0.09 30.33
C ALA A 413 -8.62 -0.47 30.45
N ASN A 414 -8.25 -0.83 31.67
CA ASN A 414 -7.00 -1.53 31.98
C ASN A 414 -7.24 -3.05 31.90
N VAL A 415 -6.57 -3.71 30.96
CA VAL A 415 -6.62 -5.16 30.76
C VAL A 415 -5.29 -5.77 31.18
N LEU A 416 -5.32 -6.66 32.18
CA LEU A 416 -4.17 -7.40 32.66
C LEU A 416 -4.06 -8.73 31.90
N VAL A 417 -2.99 -8.88 31.13
CA VAL A 417 -2.73 -10.05 30.27
C VAL A 417 -1.68 -10.95 30.89
N TYR A 418 -2.02 -12.23 31.04
CA TYR A 418 -1.18 -13.26 31.67
C TYR A 418 -0.95 -14.48 30.75
N ASP A 419 -0.14 -15.42 31.24
CA ASP A 419 0.13 -16.72 30.61
C ASP A 419 0.72 -16.61 29.20
N ASN A 420 0.33 -17.51 28.29
CA ASN A 420 0.82 -17.55 26.91
C ASN A 420 0.40 -16.34 26.05
N HIS A 421 -0.43 -15.43 26.58
CA HIS A 421 -0.87 -14.24 25.85
C HIS A 421 0.12 -13.08 25.99
N VAL A 422 1.04 -13.14 26.97
CA VAL A 422 2.05 -12.10 27.24
C VAL A 422 3.01 -11.93 26.07
N GLU A 423 3.47 -13.03 25.44
CA GLU A 423 4.37 -12.95 24.28
C GLU A 423 3.73 -12.15 23.14
N PHE A 424 2.46 -12.47 22.81
CA PHE A 424 1.72 -11.77 21.77
C PHE A 424 1.41 -10.31 22.16
N ALA A 425 1.03 -10.06 23.42
CA ALA A 425 0.75 -8.71 23.92
C ALA A 425 1.97 -7.77 23.84
N ARG A 426 3.19 -8.30 23.97
CA ARG A 426 4.43 -7.53 23.80
C ARG A 426 4.68 -7.10 22.35
N GLU A 427 4.20 -7.85 21.37
CA GLU A 427 4.37 -7.55 19.94
C GLU A 427 3.37 -6.51 19.41
N LEU A 428 2.26 -6.27 20.13
CA LEU A 428 1.23 -5.29 19.76
C LEU A 428 1.76 -3.86 19.77
N LYS A 429 1.23 -3.00 18.89
CA LYS A 429 1.62 -1.58 18.81
C LYS A 429 0.47 -0.68 19.24
N PRO A 430 0.73 0.41 19.98
CA PRO A 430 -0.25 1.48 20.17
C PRO A 430 -0.82 1.94 18.83
N GLY A 431 -2.15 2.06 18.75
CA GLY A 431 -2.92 2.33 17.54
C GLY A 431 -3.59 1.09 16.93
N ASP A 432 -3.14 -0.13 17.26
CA ASP A 432 -3.70 -1.37 16.73
C ASP A 432 -5.18 -1.55 17.16
N PHE A 433 -6.02 -2.00 16.23
CA PHE A 433 -7.38 -2.43 16.52
C PHE A 433 -7.38 -3.89 16.93
N LEU A 434 -7.91 -4.17 18.12
CA LEU A 434 -7.85 -5.47 18.75
C LEU A 434 -9.24 -6.06 18.95
N ARG A 435 -9.28 -7.39 18.87
CA ARG A 435 -10.35 -8.22 19.37
C ARG A 435 -9.81 -9.10 20.48
N ILE A 436 -10.34 -8.93 21.69
CA ILE A 436 -10.00 -9.74 22.86
C ILE A 436 -11.15 -10.70 23.13
N TYR A 437 -10.90 -12.00 23.01
CA TYR A 437 -11.90 -13.05 23.15
C TYR A 437 -11.99 -13.56 24.57
N ASN A 438 -13.22 -13.73 25.06
CA ASN A 438 -13.57 -14.31 26.35
C ASN A 438 -12.78 -13.68 27.52
N LEU A 439 -12.71 -12.35 27.51
CA LEU A 439 -12.13 -11.49 28.55
C LEU A 439 -12.96 -11.59 29.82
N ARG A 440 -12.29 -11.68 30.98
CA ARG A 440 -12.96 -11.82 32.28
C ARG A 440 -13.11 -10.48 32.98
N ALA A 441 -14.33 -10.13 33.38
CA ALA A 441 -14.61 -9.01 34.26
C ALA A 441 -14.67 -9.48 35.74
N ILE A 442 -13.79 -8.98 36.59
CA ILE A 442 -13.69 -9.36 38.00
C ILE A 442 -13.99 -8.14 38.89
N PRO A 443 -14.99 -8.20 39.78
CA PRO A 443 -15.20 -7.16 40.80
C PRO A 443 -14.10 -7.21 41.87
N GLY A 444 -13.62 -6.04 42.28
CA GLY A 444 -12.38 -5.84 43.00
C GLY A 444 -12.32 -6.48 44.38
N SER A 445 -11.29 -7.30 44.60
CA SER A 445 -10.63 -7.48 45.91
C SER A 445 -9.19 -7.99 45.72
N SER A 446 -8.23 -7.09 46.00
CA SER A 446 -6.94 -7.34 46.68
C SER A 446 -5.89 -8.37 46.18
N LYS A 447 -5.85 -8.78 44.90
CA LYS A 447 -4.76 -9.66 44.42
C LYS A 447 -4.14 -9.25 43.08
N VAL A 448 -3.80 -7.97 42.92
CA VAL A 448 -3.02 -7.49 41.76
C VAL A 448 -1.61 -7.12 42.23
N PRO A 449 -0.54 -7.60 41.57
CA PRO A 449 0.83 -7.17 41.86
C PRO A 449 0.98 -5.66 41.62
N GLY A 450 1.53 -4.93 42.59
CA GLY A 450 1.86 -3.49 42.45
C GLY A 450 1.06 -2.52 43.34
N LEU A 451 0.04 -2.97 44.07
CA LEU A 451 -0.58 -2.14 45.10
C LEU A 451 0.21 -2.23 46.41
N THR A 452 0.89 -1.13 46.77
CA THR A 452 1.33 -0.91 48.15
C THR A 452 0.11 -0.97 49.07
N SER A 453 0.26 -1.62 50.23
CA SER A 453 -0.83 -1.99 51.13
C SER A 453 -1.48 -0.82 51.90
N SER A 454 -1.59 0.36 51.29
CA SER A 454 -1.94 1.61 51.99
C SER A 454 -3.06 2.42 51.34
N GLN A 455 -3.82 1.88 50.39
CA GLN A 455 -5.03 2.53 49.88
C GLN A 455 -6.29 1.72 50.24
N SER A 456 -7.25 2.40 50.86
CA SER A 456 -8.53 1.86 51.30
C SER A 456 -9.26 1.13 50.18
N VAL A 457 -9.80 -0.05 50.51
CA VAL A 457 -10.61 -0.89 49.61
C VAL A 457 -11.87 -0.12 49.21
N GLU A 458 -11.85 0.54 48.05
CA GLU A 458 -13.07 1.03 47.40
C GLU A 458 -13.82 -0.16 46.80
N VAL A 459 -15.07 -0.34 47.21
CA VAL A 459 -15.83 -1.61 47.13
C VAL A 459 -16.46 -1.88 45.74
N ASP A 460 -16.09 -1.16 44.66
CA ASP A 460 -16.80 -1.33 43.37
C ASP A 460 -15.93 -1.18 42.11
N HIS A 461 -14.62 -1.46 42.20
CA HIS A 461 -13.73 -1.44 41.03
C HIS A 461 -13.86 -2.71 40.19
N LEU A 462 -13.92 -2.58 38.87
CA LEU A 462 -13.92 -3.69 37.93
C LEU A 462 -12.52 -3.84 37.30
N ALA A 463 -11.98 -5.06 37.32
CA ALA A 463 -10.71 -5.40 36.71
C ALA A 463 -10.90 -6.37 35.54
N PHE A 464 -10.22 -6.12 34.42
CA PHE A 464 -10.25 -6.98 33.25
C PHE A 464 -9.02 -7.87 33.19
N HIS A 465 -9.24 -9.18 33.14
CA HIS A 465 -8.17 -10.17 33.19
C HIS A 465 -8.25 -11.12 32.00
N LEU A 466 -7.13 -11.29 31.31
CA LEU A 466 -6.95 -12.34 30.30
C LEU A 466 -5.93 -13.37 30.81
N HIS A 467 -6.43 -14.47 31.37
CA HIS A 467 -5.64 -15.61 31.88
C HIS A 467 -6.36 -16.93 31.62
N GLY A 468 -5.76 -18.05 32.03
CA GLY A 468 -6.30 -19.41 31.84
C GLY A 468 -5.98 -19.98 30.46
N GLY A 469 -4.91 -19.47 29.84
CA GLY A 469 -4.45 -19.81 28.50
C GLY A 469 -5.52 -19.73 27.42
N THR A 470 -5.58 -20.72 26.53
CA THR A 470 -6.52 -20.76 25.37
C THR A 470 -7.82 -21.52 25.67
N THR A 471 -8.19 -21.65 26.94
CA THR A 471 -9.47 -22.28 27.33
C THR A 471 -10.65 -21.45 26.82
N TYR A 472 -11.72 -22.11 26.36
CA TYR A 472 -12.92 -21.45 25.83
C TYR A 472 -12.69 -20.43 24.70
N GLY A 473 -11.59 -20.53 23.94
CA GLY A 473 -11.33 -19.61 22.83
C GLY A 473 -10.66 -18.30 23.24
N ARG A 474 -10.20 -18.17 24.49
CA ARG A 474 -9.47 -16.99 24.97
C ARG A 474 -8.25 -16.67 24.12
N GLY A 475 -8.06 -15.38 23.83
CA GLY A 475 -6.89 -14.85 23.15
C GLY A 475 -7.11 -13.43 22.65
N ILE A 476 -6.07 -12.89 22.02
CA ILE A 476 -6.05 -11.54 21.44
C ILE A 476 -5.81 -11.69 19.94
N ARG A 477 -6.46 -10.88 19.12
CA ARG A 477 -6.23 -10.82 17.68
C ARG A 477 -6.25 -9.38 17.18
N VAL A 478 -5.34 -9.05 16.27
CA VAL A 478 -5.36 -7.76 15.55
C VAL A 478 -6.39 -7.85 14.42
N LEU A 479 -7.27 -6.85 14.35
CA LEU A 479 -8.28 -6.72 13.30
C LEU A 479 -7.76 -5.83 12.16
N PRO A 480 -8.03 -6.18 10.89
CA PRO A 480 -7.72 -5.30 9.76
C PRO A 480 -8.53 -3.99 9.83
N GLU A 481 -7.92 -2.87 9.44
CA GLU A 481 -8.58 -1.56 9.43
C GLU A 481 -9.83 -1.48 8.56
N ASN A 482 -9.90 -2.31 7.52
CA ASN A 482 -11.03 -2.37 6.59
C ASN A 482 -12.16 -3.31 7.08
N SER A 483 -12.03 -3.92 8.26
CA SER A 483 -13.07 -4.80 8.79
C SER A 483 -14.29 -3.99 9.25
N PRO A 484 -15.52 -4.54 9.09
CA PRO A 484 -16.75 -3.82 9.46
C PRO A 484 -16.79 -3.46 10.94
N ASP A 485 -16.32 -4.36 11.81
CA ASP A 485 -16.23 -4.13 13.26
C ASP A 485 -15.31 -2.94 13.60
N VAL A 486 -14.21 -2.77 12.85
CA VAL A 486 -13.29 -1.63 13.05
C VAL A 486 -13.87 -0.34 12.47
N GLN A 487 -14.61 -0.40 11.37
CA GLN A 487 -15.32 0.77 10.83
C GLN A 487 -16.45 1.23 11.77
N GLU A 488 -17.15 0.30 12.41
CA GLU A 488 -18.12 0.62 13.46
C GLU A 488 -17.45 1.21 14.69
N LEU A 489 -16.36 0.60 15.17
CA LEU A 489 -15.57 1.14 16.28
C LEU A 489 -15.03 2.55 15.98
N LYS A 490 -14.48 2.80 14.78
CA LYS A 490 -14.02 4.13 14.36
C LYS A 490 -15.15 5.16 14.44
N ARG A 491 -16.34 4.83 13.94
CA ARG A 491 -17.55 5.68 14.07
C ARG A 491 -17.93 5.94 15.51
N SER A 492 -17.90 4.91 16.38
CA SER A 492 -18.19 5.08 17.81
C SER A 492 -17.16 5.94 18.53
N LEU A 493 -15.88 5.84 18.17
CA LEU A 493 -14.83 6.70 18.72
C LEU A 493 -15.04 8.16 18.29
N GLU A 494 -15.40 8.40 17.03
CA GLU A 494 -15.62 9.74 16.47
C GLU A 494 -16.78 10.48 17.16
N MET A 495 -17.89 9.80 17.50
CA MET A 495 -19.04 10.43 18.18
C MET A 495 -18.71 11.02 19.58
N PHE A 496 -17.72 10.50 20.29
CA PHE A 496 -17.36 10.98 21.63
C PHE A 496 -16.39 12.17 21.65
N ALA A 497 -15.83 12.57 20.50
CA ALA A 497 -15.04 13.79 20.44
C ALA A 497 -15.91 15.07 20.50
N GLU A 498 -17.22 14.96 20.27
CA GLU A 498 -18.15 16.10 20.22
C GLU A 498 -18.80 16.41 21.59
N ASP A 499 -18.83 15.47 22.54
CA ASP A 499 -19.52 15.60 23.85
C ASP A 499 -18.69 16.29 24.96
N ALA A 500 -17.52 16.86 24.63
CA ALA A 500 -16.63 17.54 25.58
C ALA A 500 -16.82 19.07 25.65
N LEU A 501 -17.92 19.61 25.12
CA LEU A 501 -18.31 21.02 25.31
C LEU A 501 -19.28 21.12 26.49
N SER A 502 -18.78 21.72 27.58
CA SER A 502 -19.48 21.89 28.86
C SER A 502 -20.85 22.59 28.73
N ASP A 503 -21.85 22.05 29.42
CA ASP A 503 -23.26 22.47 29.60
C ASP A 503 -23.52 23.94 30.04
N SER A 504 -22.52 24.82 30.04
CA SER A 504 -22.69 26.24 30.37
C SER A 504 -22.88 27.17 29.17
N GLU A 505 -22.67 26.72 27.93
CA GLU A 505 -22.88 27.54 26.72
C GLU A 505 -24.25 27.28 26.04
N LEU A 506 -24.97 26.22 26.44
CA LEU A 506 -26.25 25.81 25.83
C LEU A 506 -27.49 26.57 26.35
N LEU A 507 -27.33 27.50 27.28
CA LEU A 507 -28.45 28.27 27.87
C LEU A 507 -28.66 29.65 27.23
N GLU A 508 -27.81 30.10 26.30
CA GLU A 508 -27.97 31.39 25.60
C GLU A 508 -28.62 31.27 24.22
N VAL A 509 -28.85 30.07 23.69
CA VAL A 509 -29.39 29.87 22.32
C VAL A 509 -30.92 29.77 22.30
N TRP A 510 -31.60 29.58 23.44
CA TRP A 510 -33.05 29.34 23.49
C TRP A 510 -33.91 30.60 23.66
N SER A 511 -33.52 31.70 23.04
CA SER A 511 -34.32 32.94 23.06
C SER A 511 -34.26 33.70 21.75
N THR A 512 -34.71 33.09 20.65
CA THR A 512 -35.40 33.81 19.56
C THR A 512 -36.23 32.84 18.69
N PRO A 513 -37.53 33.11 18.45
CA PRO A 513 -38.38 32.28 17.59
C PRO A 513 -38.14 32.57 16.08
N PRO A 514 -38.68 31.72 15.19
CA PRO A 514 -38.02 31.29 13.94
C PRO A 514 -38.40 32.17 12.75
N GLU A 515 -37.50 32.32 11.77
CA GLU A 515 -37.93 32.68 10.42
C GLU A 515 -36.93 32.22 9.34
N TYR A 516 -37.51 31.52 8.37
CA TYR A 516 -37.03 31.11 7.05
C TYR A 516 -36.10 29.87 6.95
N LEU A 517 -36.74 28.81 6.46
CA LEU A 517 -36.14 27.68 5.74
C LEU A 517 -35.28 28.24 4.60
N ASP A 518 -34.00 27.86 4.57
CA ASP A 518 -33.22 27.88 3.33
C ASP A 518 -32.48 26.56 3.17
N GLU A 519 -32.55 26.05 1.94
CA GLU A 519 -32.18 24.72 1.50
C GLU A 519 -30.65 24.48 1.53
N ASP A 520 -30.29 23.19 1.62
CA ASP A 520 -29.01 22.57 1.24
C ASP A 520 -27.79 22.70 2.17
N THR A 521 -27.73 21.82 3.17
CA THR A 521 -26.47 21.26 3.70
C THR A 521 -25.78 20.38 2.65
N ALA A 522 -25.14 21.01 1.66
CA ALA A 522 -24.21 20.34 0.77
C ALA A 522 -22.85 20.15 1.46
N ASP A 523 -22.33 18.93 1.39
CA ASP A 523 -21.04 18.47 1.92
C ASP A 523 -19.91 19.46 1.58
N THR A 524 -19.29 20.06 2.59
CA THR A 524 -18.32 21.16 2.42
C THR A 524 -16.90 20.65 2.64
N GLY A 525 -16.05 20.70 1.61
CA GLY A 525 -14.72 20.05 1.61
C GLY A 525 -13.56 20.89 2.16
N THR A 526 -13.82 22.07 2.73
CA THR A 526 -12.82 22.93 3.41
C THR A 526 -13.37 23.54 4.70
N GLU A 527 -12.51 23.68 5.71
CA GLU A 527 -12.78 24.36 6.99
C GLU A 527 -11.93 25.63 7.12
N ARG A 528 -12.50 26.64 7.77
CA ARG A 528 -11.89 27.96 7.90
C ARG A 528 -11.14 28.05 9.21
N SER A 529 -10.00 28.71 9.22
CA SER A 529 -9.19 28.95 10.42
C SER A 529 -9.21 30.42 10.89
N CYS A 530 -10.24 31.19 10.54
CA CYS A 530 -10.34 32.62 10.88
C CYS A 530 -11.72 32.99 11.47
N ASP A 531 -11.74 33.78 12.55
CA ASP A 531 -12.92 34.08 13.40
C ASP A 531 -13.74 35.32 12.96
N HIS A 532 -13.66 35.73 11.69
CA HIS A 532 -14.39 36.91 11.21
C HIS A 532 -15.64 36.51 10.43
N ASP A 533 -16.81 36.97 10.89
CA ASP A 533 -18.10 36.59 10.33
C ASP A 533 -18.45 37.41 9.07
N ILE A 534 -17.82 37.06 7.94
CA ILE A 534 -18.05 37.72 6.64
C ILE A 534 -18.90 36.81 5.75
N ARG A 535 -20.07 37.32 5.34
CA ARG A 535 -20.97 36.64 4.38
C ARG A 535 -20.22 36.25 3.09
N PRO A 536 -20.45 35.06 2.52
CA PRO A 536 -19.78 34.62 1.31
C PRO A 536 -20.11 35.54 0.13
N VAL A 537 -19.08 35.95 -0.59
CA VAL A 537 -19.10 36.85 -1.75
C VAL A 537 -18.94 36.04 -3.03
N LYS A 538 -19.52 36.51 -4.14
CA LYS A 538 -19.41 35.84 -5.45
C LYS A 538 -18.05 36.13 -6.11
N LEU A 539 -17.54 35.21 -6.95
CA LEU A 539 -16.25 35.40 -7.65
C LEU A 539 -16.25 36.65 -8.55
N SER A 540 -17.38 37.02 -9.14
CA SER A 540 -17.51 38.25 -9.93
C SER A 540 -17.32 39.53 -9.11
N GLU A 541 -17.64 39.52 -7.82
CA GLU A 541 -17.45 40.63 -6.90
C GLU A 541 -16.00 40.70 -6.43
N VAL A 542 -15.38 39.54 -6.12
CA VAL A 542 -13.94 39.45 -5.80
C VAL A 542 -13.05 39.97 -6.93
N LYS A 543 -13.45 39.75 -8.19
CA LYS A 543 -12.75 40.31 -9.36
C LYS A 543 -12.82 41.83 -9.49
N ARG A 544 -13.79 42.47 -8.81
CA ARG A 544 -14.02 43.92 -8.85
C ARG A 544 -13.50 44.64 -7.60
N CYS A 545 -13.05 43.89 -6.59
CA CYS A 545 -12.52 44.42 -5.34
C CYS A 545 -11.05 44.83 -5.47
N ASN A 546 -10.62 45.77 -4.61
CA ASN A 546 -9.24 46.25 -4.58
C ASN A 546 -8.31 45.21 -3.92
N PRO A 547 -7.04 45.12 -4.36
CA PRO A 547 -6.03 44.24 -3.75
C PRO A 547 -5.84 44.51 -2.24
N GLY A 548 -5.54 43.46 -1.46
CA GLY A 548 -5.24 43.55 -0.03
C GLY A 548 -6.41 43.23 0.92
N GLN A 549 -7.63 43.03 0.40
CA GLN A 549 -8.77 42.54 1.19
C GLN A 549 -8.86 41.01 1.16
N ILE A 550 -9.29 40.43 2.28
CA ILE A 550 -9.61 39.00 2.39
C ILE A 550 -11.09 38.82 2.07
N HIS A 551 -11.40 37.98 1.10
CA HIS A 551 -12.75 37.68 0.67
C HIS A 551 -13.08 36.22 0.95
N HIS A 552 -14.26 35.97 1.51
CA HIS A 552 -14.77 34.63 1.71
C HIS A 552 -15.64 34.23 0.51
N VAL A 553 -15.36 33.08 -0.10
CA VAL A 553 -16.09 32.60 -1.28
C VAL A 553 -16.46 31.13 -1.14
N ARG A 554 -17.64 30.77 -1.67
CA ARG A 554 -18.10 29.39 -1.82
C ARG A 554 -17.99 28.96 -3.28
N VAL A 555 -17.11 27.99 -3.56
CA VAL A 555 -16.65 27.64 -4.91
C VAL A 555 -16.48 26.13 -5.08
N GLN A 556 -16.41 25.63 -6.31
CA GLN A 556 -15.99 24.27 -6.63
C GLN A 556 -14.62 24.29 -7.31
N LEU A 557 -13.79 23.27 -7.08
CA LEU A 557 -12.51 23.14 -7.78
C LEU A 557 -12.74 22.58 -9.19
N ARG A 558 -12.45 23.37 -10.22
CA ARG A 558 -12.62 22.99 -11.64
C ARG A 558 -11.40 22.26 -12.19
N SER A 559 -10.21 22.75 -11.91
CA SER A 559 -8.97 22.10 -12.31
C SER A 559 -7.80 22.56 -11.44
N TYR A 560 -6.67 21.88 -11.53
CA TYR A 560 -5.46 22.28 -10.82
C TYR A 560 -4.21 21.96 -11.64
N LYS A 561 -3.12 22.70 -11.35
CA LYS A 561 -1.78 22.51 -11.91
C LYS A 561 -0.76 22.57 -10.78
N PRO A 562 0.29 21.73 -10.80
CA PRO A 562 0.58 20.67 -11.78
C PRO A 562 -0.33 19.44 -11.63
N ARG A 563 -0.54 18.69 -12.72
CA ARG A 563 -1.32 17.43 -12.71
C ARG A 563 -0.57 16.28 -12.05
N ARG A 564 0.77 16.32 -12.10
CA ARG A 564 1.64 15.38 -11.41
C ARG A 564 1.95 15.96 -10.04
N LEU A 565 1.35 15.42 -8.98
CA LEU A 565 1.42 16.05 -7.66
C LEU A 565 2.81 16.06 -7.03
N HIS A 566 3.74 15.21 -7.46
CA HIS A 566 5.14 15.32 -7.06
C HIS A 566 5.79 16.64 -7.53
N GLN A 567 5.27 17.29 -8.59
CA GLN A 567 5.77 18.58 -9.09
C GLN A 567 5.26 19.78 -8.27
N VAL A 568 4.38 19.55 -7.29
CA VAL A 568 3.91 20.57 -6.34
C VAL A 568 5.05 21.01 -5.42
N LEU A 569 5.95 20.08 -5.09
CA LEU A 569 7.17 20.38 -4.34
C LEU A 569 8.12 21.22 -5.18
N LYS A 570 8.53 22.36 -4.63
CA LYS A 570 9.52 23.27 -5.20
C LYS A 570 10.59 23.59 -4.17
N LEU A 571 11.69 24.17 -4.64
CA LEU A 571 12.76 24.71 -3.83
C LEU A 571 12.73 26.25 -3.91
N TYR A 572 12.66 26.91 -2.76
CA TYR A 572 12.63 28.36 -2.63
C TYR A 572 13.91 28.90 -2.04
N CYS A 573 14.44 29.97 -2.64
CA CYS A 573 15.56 30.71 -2.07
C CYS A 573 15.06 31.98 -1.37
N SER A 574 15.32 32.11 -0.08
CA SER A 574 14.96 33.31 0.69
C SER A 574 15.77 34.57 0.33
N LYS A 575 16.94 34.43 -0.33
CA LYS A 575 17.80 35.56 -0.70
C LYS A 575 17.45 36.19 -2.06
N CYS A 576 17.29 35.39 -3.10
CA CYS A 576 16.97 35.87 -4.45
C CYS A 576 15.51 35.64 -4.86
N SER A 577 14.69 35.09 -3.95
CA SER A 577 13.28 34.74 -4.18
C SER A 577 13.07 33.78 -5.37
N SER A 578 14.12 33.08 -5.81
CA SER A 578 14.03 32.15 -6.94
C SER A 578 13.26 30.89 -6.56
N LEU A 579 12.44 30.42 -7.49
CA LEU A 579 11.77 29.13 -7.42
C LEU A 579 12.45 28.11 -8.34
N LEU A 580 12.79 26.94 -7.83
CA LEU A 580 13.42 25.87 -8.59
C LEU A 580 12.62 24.57 -8.46
N ASP A 581 12.64 23.75 -9.51
CA ASP A 581 12.14 22.38 -9.44
C ASP A 581 13.07 21.50 -8.62
N VAL A 582 12.49 20.53 -7.89
CA VAL A 582 13.28 19.50 -7.22
C VAL A 582 13.90 18.59 -8.29
N PRO A 583 15.23 18.43 -8.32
CA PRO A 583 15.91 17.56 -9.27
C PRO A 583 15.45 16.11 -9.15
N ASP A 584 15.24 15.44 -10.28
CA ASP A 584 14.91 14.02 -10.29
C ASP A 584 16.12 13.14 -9.90
N ASP A 585 15.81 11.90 -9.50
CA ASP A 585 16.83 10.95 -9.06
C ASP A 585 17.82 10.57 -10.17
N GLU A 586 17.42 10.66 -11.44
CA GLU A 586 18.26 10.33 -12.60
C GLU A 586 19.32 11.41 -12.85
N LEU A 587 18.93 12.68 -12.81
CA LEU A 587 19.81 13.85 -12.91
C LEU A 587 20.82 13.84 -11.76
N VAL A 588 20.34 13.64 -10.53
CA VAL A 588 21.23 13.57 -9.37
C VAL A 588 22.18 12.38 -9.50
N ALA A 589 21.70 11.19 -9.89
CA ALA A 589 22.58 10.04 -10.12
C ALA A 589 23.62 10.28 -11.23
N GLY A 590 23.25 11.04 -12.27
CA GLY A 590 24.15 11.52 -13.31
C GLY A 590 25.29 12.37 -12.76
N LEU A 591 24.98 13.37 -11.93
CA LEU A 591 25.97 14.25 -11.30
C LEU A 591 26.94 13.48 -10.39
N PHE A 592 26.43 12.52 -9.61
CA PHE A 592 27.29 11.64 -8.80
C PHE A 592 28.19 10.75 -9.68
N SER A 593 27.66 10.26 -10.80
CA SER A 593 28.42 9.42 -11.73
C SER A 593 29.50 10.19 -12.47
N GLU A 594 29.25 11.47 -12.81
CA GLU A 594 30.24 12.37 -13.39
C GLU A 594 31.36 12.68 -12.40
N ALA A 595 31.00 13.04 -11.16
CA ALA A 595 31.98 13.27 -10.09
C ALA A 595 32.84 12.01 -9.76
N CYS A 596 32.32 10.81 -10.01
CA CYS A 596 33.10 9.56 -9.88
C CYS A 596 34.17 9.39 -10.97
N ARG A 597 34.02 10.05 -12.13
CA ARG A 597 35.00 9.97 -13.24
C ARG A 597 36.19 10.89 -13.01
N ASP A 598 36.04 11.91 -12.16
CA ASP A 598 37.09 12.84 -11.77
C ASP A 598 38.01 12.21 -10.72
N SER A 599 38.75 11.16 -11.10
CA SER A 599 39.67 10.43 -10.22
C SER A 599 41.05 11.08 -10.07
N GLY A 600 41.10 12.42 -10.02
CA GLY A 600 42.34 13.17 -9.78
C GLY A 600 42.87 12.98 -8.35
N SER A 601 44.18 13.12 -8.13
CA SER A 601 44.71 13.18 -6.76
C SER A 601 44.28 14.51 -6.12
N CYS A 602 43.40 14.44 -5.12
CA CYS A 602 42.94 15.60 -4.38
C CYS A 602 43.77 15.76 -3.11
N ALA A 603 44.32 16.95 -2.86
CA ALA A 603 44.92 17.28 -1.57
C ALA A 603 43.82 17.76 -0.61
N PRO A 604 43.46 16.97 0.42
CA PRO A 604 42.49 17.40 1.41
C PRO A 604 43.06 18.56 2.26
N PRO A 605 42.23 19.50 2.74
CA PRO A 605 42.64 20.49 3.73
C PRO A 605 43.27 19.84 4.98
N PRO A 606 44.20 20.52 5.69
CA PRO A 606 44.95 19.94 6.82
C PRO A 606 44.07 19.43 7.99
N TRP A 607 42.86 19.96 8.12
CA TRP A 607 41.88 19.59 9.15
C TRP A 607 41.01 18.37 8.76
N LEU A 608 41.20 17.80 7.56
CA LEU A 608 40.48 16.61 7.09
C LEU A 608 41.38 15.38 7.06
N PHE A 609 41.04 14.39 7.89
CA PHE A 609 41.62 13.06 7.84
C PHE A 609 40.97 12.23 6.72
N SER A 610 41.78 11.63 5.85
CA SER A 610 41.28 10.95 4.63
C SER A 610 41.54 9.46 4.66
N GLY A 611 40.49 8.67 4.41
CA GLY A 611 40.56 7.22 4.20
C GLY A 611 40.12 6.88 2.77
N ARG A 612 40.74 5.86 2.17
CA ARG A 612 40.41 5.40 0.80
C ARG A 612 40.04 3.92 0.82
N VAL A 613 38.93 3.58 0.19
CA VAL A 613 38.43 2.22 0.03
C VAL A 613 38.26 1.93 -1.45
N ASN A 614 38.91 0.87 -1.94
CA ASN A 614 38.72 0.43 -3.32
C ASN A 614 37.46 -0.45 -3.39
N VAL A 615 36.48 -0.05 -4.19
CA VAL A 615 35.26 -0.81 -4.40
C VAL A 615 35.48 -1.72 -5.62
N PRO A 616 35.48 -3.06 -5.44
CA PRO A 616 35.68 -4.00 -6.54
C PRO A 616 34.55 -3.89 -7.58
N ARG A 617 34.85 -4.27 -8.81
CA ARG A 617 33.88 -4.35 -9.91
C ARG A 617 32.72 -5.28 -9.57
N ASP A 618 31.51 -4.74 -9.59
CA ASP A 618 30.27 -5.53 -9.51
C ASP A 618 29.87 -6.09 -10.89
N SER A 619 29.04 -7.13 -10.87
CA SER A 619 28.48 -7.85 -12.03
C SER A 619 27.76 -6.98 -13.07
N SER A 620 27.54 -5.70 -12.78
CA SER A 620 26.85 -4.69 -13.61
C SER A 620 27.77 -3.85 -14.50
N GLY A 621 29.09 -4.07 -14.48
CA GLY A 621 30.02 -3.45 -15.45
C GLY A 621 30.54 -2.04 -15.11
N SER A 622 30.45 -1.60 -13.84
CA SER A 622 31.10 -0.37 -13.39
C SER A 622 32.64 -0.52 -13.35
N PRO A 623 33.42 0.53 -13.68
CA PRO A 623 34.88 0.51 -13.55
C PRO A 623 35.30 0.40 -12.08
N ASN A 624 36.52 -0.11 -11.82
CA ASN A 624 37.13 -0.05 -10.49
C ASN A 624 37.14 1.40 -10.01
N ARG A 625 36.43 1.67 -8.91
CA ARG A 625 36.33 3.01 -8.34
C ARG A 625 36.89 3.03 -6.92
N ALA A 626 37.42 4.18 -6.55
CA ALA A 626 37.89 4.44 -5.20
C ALA A 626 36.93 5.39 -4.50
N LEU A 627 36.36 4.91 -3.39
CA LEU A 627 35.60 5.72 -2.46
C LEU A 627 36.59 6.40 -1.51
N SER A 628 36.55 7.72 -1.40
CA SER A 628 37.33 8.46 -0.42
C SER A 628 36.41 9.06 0.63
N ILE A 629 36.72 8.81 1.90
CA ILE A 629 35.98 9.27 3.06
C ILE A 629 36.87 10.27 3.78
N HIS A 630 36.38 11.49 3.98
CA HIS A 630 37.11 12.52 4.72
C HIS A 630 36.35 12.91 5.99
N LEU A 631 37.06 12.96 7.11
CA LEU A 631 36.53 13.20 8.46
C LEU A 631 37.26 14.38 9.09
N SER A 632 36.56 15.25 9.83
CA SER A 632 37.21 16.36 10.55
C SER A 632 38.10 15.82 11.67
N THR A 633 39.35 16.29 11.75
CA THR A 633 40.29 15.92 12.80
C THR A 633 39.83 16.39 14.19
N GLN A 634 39.12 17.52 14.26
CA GLN A 634 38.56 18.02 15.52
C GLN A 634 37.43 17.12 16.02
N LEU A 635 36.44 16.80 15.18
CA LEU A 635 35.34 15.89 15.55
C LEU A 635 35.83 14.48 15.88
N MET A 636 36.92 14.04 15.24
CA MET A 636 37.60 12.79 15.58
C MET A 636 38.19 12.83 17.00
N SER A 637 38.84 13.94 17.38
CA SER A 637 39.40 14.11 18.73
C SER A 637 38.34 14.19 19.83
N GLU A 638 37.13 14.69 19.48
CA GLU A 638 35.97 14.78 20.37
C GLU A 638 35.12 13.49 20.41
N GLY A 639 35.52 12.43 19.68
CA GLY A 639 34.78 11.16 19.60
C GLY A 639 33.50 11.20 18.75
N LYS A 640 33.25 12.33 18.08
CA LYS A 640 32.05 12.65 17.28
C LYS A 640 32.19 12.27 15.79
N THR A 641 32.84 11.15 15.52
CA THR A 641 33.19 10.68 14.16
C THR A 641 31.99 10.39 13.25
N LYS A 642 30.80 10.26 13.82
CA LYS A 642 29.55 9.98 13.09
C LYS A 642 28.72 11.24 12.79
N GLU A 643 29.15 12.40 13.27
CA GLU A 643 28.37 13.65 13.14
C GLU A 643 28.49 14.28 11.76
N LEU A 644 29.67 14.25 11.11
CA LEU A 644 29.88 14.84 9.79
C LEU A 644 30.92 14.06 8.96
N VAL A 645 30.54 13.68 7.75
CA VAL A 645 31.39 12.94 6.80
C VAL A 645 31.36 13.58 5.43
N PHE A 646 32.52 13.80 4.83
CA PHE A 646 32.65 14.21 3.43
C PHE A 646 32.95 12.99 2.57
N LEU A 647 32.17 12.79 1.52
CA LEU A 647 32.20 11.57 0.71
C LEU A 647 32.51 11.89 -0.75
N MET A 648 33.58 11.29 -1.28
CA MET A 648 34.01 11.42 -2.68
C MET A 648 33.94 10.07 -3.39
N GLY A 649 33.49 10.07 -4.65
CA GLY A 649 33.51 8.88 -5.50
C GLY A 649 32.42 7.84 -5.19
N SER A 650 31.41 8.22 -4.43
CA SER A 650 30.21 7.40 -4.16
C SER A 650 29.16 7.55 -5.25
N THR A 651 28.29 6.54 -5.41
CA THR A 651 27.02 6.74 -6.12
C THR A 651 25.98 7.34 -5.19
N LEU A 652 24.91 7.88 -5.78
CA LEU A 652 23.75 8.36 -5.03
C LEU A 652 23.17 7.29 -4.08
N GLU A 653 23.07 6.04 -4.56
CA GLU A 653 22.54 4.92 -3.77
C GLU A 653 23.45 4.55 -2.59
N GLU A 654 24.78 4.56 -2.77
CA GLU A 654 25.72 4.33 -1.67
C GLU A 654 25.64 5.46 -0.64
N THR A 655 25.54 6.70 -1.11
CA THR A 655 25.41 7.88 -0.26
C THR A 655 24.14 7.78 0.61
N ARG A 656 23.02 7.33 0.03
CA ARG A 656 21.75 7.06 0.77
C ARG A 656 21.91 5.96 1.81
N ARG A 657 22.59 4.87 1.48
CA ARG A 657 22.84 3.77 2.43
C ARG A 657 23.72 4.21 3.59
N LEU A 658 24.76 5.00 3.31
CA LEU A 658 25.63 5.55 4.34
C LEU A 658 24.88 6.55 5.23
N ALA A 659 23.96 7.33 4.68
CA ALA A 659 23.15 8.29 5.44
C ALA A 659 22.24 7.63 6.50
N ALA A 660 22.05 6.30 6.45
CA ALA A 660 21.37 5.56 7.52
C ALA A 660 22.26 5.31 8.76
N GLY A 661 23.60 5.35 8.60
CA GLY A 661 24.56 5.08 9.68
C GLY A 661 25.35 6.30 10.17
N TYR A 662 25.34 7.39 9.41
CA TYR A 662 26.01 8.67 9.71
C TYR A 662 24.99 9.80 9.72
N GLN A 663 25.16 10.78 10.62
CA GLN A 663 24.17 11.86 10.76
C GLN A 663 24.18 12.82 9.58
N ASN A 664 25.34 13.36 9.21
CA ASN A 664 25.47 14.32 8.10
C ASN A 664 26.50 13.83 7.08
N ILE A 665 26.08 13.69 5.82
CA ILE A 665 26.96 13.33 4.70
C ILE A 665 26.96 14.45 3.66
N VAL A 666 28.15 14.96 3.37
CA VAL A 666 28.39 16.02 2.38
C VAL A 666 29.10 15.41 1.16
N PRO A 667 28.45 15.32 0.00
CA PRO A 667 29.10 14.87 -1.23
C PRO A 667 30.10 15.90 -1.74
N VAL A 668 31.30 15.43 -2.07
CA VAL A 668 32.41 16.25 -2.55
C VAL A 668 33.01 15.67 -3.82
N ARG A 669 33.63 16.53 -4.63
CA ARG A 669 34.37 16.17 -5.84
C ARG A 669 35.76 16.78 -5.80
N SER A 670 36.65 16.26 -6.65
CA SER A 670 37.92 16.94 -6.91
C SER A 670 37.69 18.05 -7.94
N SER A 671 38.15 19.26 -7.65
CA SER A 671 38.19 20.38 -8.59
C SER A 671 39.57 21.03 -8.48
N ASP A 672 40.28 21.16 -9.60
CA ASP A 672 41.59 21.83 -9.65
C ASP A 672 42.58 21.38 -8.55
N SER A 673 42.65 20.06 -8.30
CA SER A 673 43.46 19.42 -7.24
C SER A 673 43.09 19.71 -5.79
N HIS A 674 41.98 20.43 -5.55
CA HIS A 674 41.41 20.71 -4.24
C HIS A 674 40.05 20.03 -4.04
N LEU A 675 39.63 19.94 -2.77
CA LEU A 675 38.34 19.37 -2.40
C LEU A 675 37.26 20.43 -2.56
N ALA A 676 36.26 20.17 -3.39
CA ALA A 676 35.14 21.06 -3.64
C ALA A 676 33.82 20.33 -3.37
N LEU A 677 32.75 21.09 -3.09
CA LEU A 677 31.42 20.52 -3.03
C LEU A 677 30.99 20.02 -4.41
N LEU A 678 30.12 19.02 -4.42
CA LEU A 678 29.42 18.62 -5.63
C LEU A 678 28.62 19.82 -6.18
N ASP A 679 28.30 19.79 -7.47
CA ASP A 679 27.44 20.81 -8.09
C ASP A 679 26.14 20.95 -7.27
N LEU A 680 25.76 22.19 -6.91
CA LEU A 680 24.58 22.49 -6.09
C LEU A 680 23.23 22.16 -6.75
N SER A 681 23.22 21.67 -8.00
CA SER A 681 22.09 20.96 -8.61
C SER A 681 21.85 19.59 -7.99
N ALA A 682 22.85 19.02 -7.31
CA ALA A 682 22.68 17.87 -6.43
C ALA A 682 22.53 18.34 -4.97
N PRO A 683 21.96 17.50 -4.09
CA PRO A 683 21.94 17.81 -2.67
C PRO A 683 23.36 17.97 -2.13
N PHE A 684 23.64 19.08 -1.45
CA PHE A 684 24.95 19.32 -0.83
C PHE A 684 25.06 18.59 0.53
N LEU A 685 23.94 18.20 1.12
CA LEU A 685 23.87 17.52 2.41
C LEU A 685 22.76 16.46 2.43
N PHE A 686 23.11 15.28 2.96
CA PHE A 686 22.20 14.17 3.24
C PHE A 686 22.15 13.93 4.76
N ARG A 687 20.95 13.92 5.34
CA ARG A 687 20.70 13.67 6.76
C ARG A 687 19.59 12.63 6.92
N GLY A 688 19.95 11.39 7.22
CA GLY A 688 18.99 10.28 7.18
C GLY A 688 18.34 10.14 5.80
N ARG A 689 17.01 10.37 5.72
CA ARG A 689 16.26 10.38 4.46
C ARG A 689 16.12 11.76 3.83
N LYS A 690 16.43 12.84 4.58
CA LYS A 690 16.32 14.23 4.13
C LYS A 690 17.50 14.62 3.24
N ARG A 691 17.20 15.44 2.24
CA ARG A 691 18.16 15.97 1.26
C ARG A 691 18.06 17.48 1.26
N TYR A 692 19.18 18.16 1.43
CA TYR A 692 19.23 19.62 1.47
C TYR A 692 19.93 20.16 0.23
N TYR A 693 19.37 21.21 -0.35
CA TYR A 693 19.83 21.82 -1.59
C TYR A 693 20.30 23.26 -1.35
N GLY A 694 21.23 23.71 -2.19
CA GLY A 694 21.83 25.04 -2.12
C GLY A 694 21.49 25.89 -3.35
N CYS A 695 21.27 27.19 -3.15
CA CYS A 695 21.02 28.11 -4.26
C CYS A 695 22.32 28.40 -5.02
N LYS A 696 22.41 28.04 -6.31
CA LYS A 696 23.60 28.28 -7.13
C LYS A 696 24.03 29.74 -7.23
N GLN A 697 23.08 30.66 -7.27
CA GLN A 697 23.35 32.10 -7.48
C GLN A 697 23.77 32.81 -6.19
N CYS A 698 23.26 32.35 -5.05
CA CYS A 698 23.44 33.00 -3.75
C CYS A 698 24.48 32.30 -2.86
N SER A 699 25.07 31.20 -3.31
CA SER A 699 26.04 30.41 -2.55
C SER A 699 27.46 30.68 -3.03
N GLU A 700 28.37 30.87 -2.08
CA GLU A 700 29.82 30.84 -2.29
C GLU A 700 30.37 29.51 -1.73
N ALA A 701 29.96 28.42 -2.37
CA ALA A 701 30.20 27.05 -1.94
C ALA A 701 31.70 26.71 -1.87
N ALA A 702 32.20 26.43 -0.66
CA ALA A 702 33.57 26.00 -0.44
C ALA A 702 33.65 24.99 0.72
N VAL A 703 34.58 24.03 0.63
CA VAL A 703 34.83 23.10 1.73
C VAL A 703 35.62 23.81 2.82
N ARG A 704 34.94 24.15 3.92
CA ARG A 704 35.49 24.84 5.09
C ARG A 704 35.18 24.04 6.35
N GLU A 705 35.99 24.24 7.38
CA GLU A 705 35.79 23.60 8.67
C GLU A 705 34.57 24.22 9.38
N PRO A 706 33.55 23.42 9.74
CA PRO A 706 32.43 23.93 10.54
C PRO A 706 32.91 24.23 11.95
N ARG A 707 32.74 25.48 12.38
CA ARG A 707 33.08 25.92 13.73
C ARG A 707 31.94 25.52 14.68
N THR A 708 32.21 24.61 15.62
CA THR A 708 31.29 24.26 16.70
C THR A 708 31.46 25.26 17.84
N ASP A 709 30.89 26.45 17.71
CA ASP A 709 30.96 27.52 18.73
C ASP A 709 30.02 27.19 19.91
N GLY A 710 30.30 26.11 20.63
CA GLY A 710 29.55 25.68 21.82
C GLY A 710 28.17 25.03 21.57
N ALA A 711 27.75 24.81 20.32
CA ALA A 711 26.50 24.12 20.00
C ALA A 711 26.60 22.60 20.27
N GLU A 712 25.68 22.05 21.07
CA GLU A 712 25.62 20.61 21.39
C GLU A 712 25.31 19.73 20.18
N VAL A 713 24.64 20.27 19.14
CA VAL A 713 24.18 19.54 17.94
C VAL A 713 24.55 20.31 16.66
N ILE A 714 25.21 19.63 15.71
CA ILE A 714 25.49 20.16 14.37
C ILE A 714 24.24 20.01 13.49
N ASP A 715 23.56 21.13 13.26
CA ASP A 715 22.32 21.21 12.47
C ASP A 715 22.59 21.61 10.99
N GLU A 716 21.62 21.42 10.07
CA GLU A 716 21.83 21.72 8.65
C GLU A 716 22.20 23.18 8.37
N LYS A 717 21.70 24.12 9.17
CA LYS A 717 22.00 25.56 9.02
C LYS A 717 23.46 25.85 9.32
N VAL A 718 24.00 25.24 10.37
CA VAL A 718 25.41 25.38 10.76
C VAL A 718 26.32 24.84 9.64
N ILE A 719 25.96 23.71 9.05
CA ILE A 719 26.70 23.12 7.93
C ILE A 719 26.60 24.01 6.68
N ALA A 720 25.40 24.48 6.34
CA ALA A 720 25.20 25.36 5.19
C ALA A 720 26.00 26.66 5.31
N GLU A 721 25.97 27.31 6.48
CA GLU A 721 26.73 28.53 6.77
C GLU A 721 28.25 28.28 6.71
N ALA A 722 28.73 27.21 7.33
CA ALA A 722 30.14 26.83 7.29
C ALA A 722 30.63 26.63 5.86
N LEU A 723 29.83 25.97 5.04
CA LEU A 723 30.14 25.67 3.64
C LEU A 723 29.88 26.83 2.68
N GLY A 724 29.36 27.97 3.15
CA GLY A 724 29.01 29.11 2.31
C GLY A 724 27.81 28.85 1.39
N VAL A 725 26.95 27.89 1.72
CA VAL A 725 25.80 27.48 0.93
C VAL A 725 24.54 28.18 1.41
N GLN A 726 23.85 28.87 0.50
CA GLN A 726 22.52 29.41 0.77
C GLN A 726 21.49 28.28 0.69
N LEU A 727 21.00 27.84 1.85
CA LEU A 727 20.00 26.77 1.96
C LEU A 727 18.70 27.13 1.21
N LEU A 728 18.22 26.19 0.40
CA LEU A 728 16.90 26.23 -0.24
C LEU A 728 15.87 25.56 0.68
N GLN A 729 14.66 26.10 0.70
CA GLN A 729 13.54 25.58 1.49
C GLN A 729 12.57 24.82 0.60
N PHE A 730 12.07 23.68 1.07
CA PHE A 730 10.96 23.01 0.42
C PHE A 730 9.67 23.77 0.67
N ILE A 731 8.82 23.80 -0.35
CA ILE A 731 7.56 24.53 -0.39
C ILE A 731 6.59 23.79 -1.30
N LEU A 732 5.29 23.95 -1.04
CA LEU A 732 4.23 23.40 -1.86
C LEU A 732 3.61 24.54 -2.69
N LEU A 733 3.64 24.41 -4.02
CA LEU A 733 3.06 25.39 -4.94
C LEU A 733 2.05 24.73 -5.86
N MET A 734 0.81 25.21 -5.81
CA MET A 734 -0.26 24.81 -6.73
C MET A 734 -1.00 26.01 -7.30
N LYS A 735 -1.47 25.85 -8.53
CA LYS A 735 -2.44 26.74 -9.17
C LYS A 735 -3.78 26.01 -9.27
N LEU A 736 -4.81 26.57 -8.66
CA LEU A 736 -6.16 26.03 -8.62
C LEU A 736 -7.09 26.91 -9.45
N GLU A 737 -7.93 26.29 -10.27
CA GLU A 737 -8.99 26.98 -11.01
C GLU A 737 -10.31 26.75 -10.27
N LEU A 738 -10.79 27.79 -9.58
CA LEU A 738 -12.03 27.78 -8.82
C LEU A 738 -13.21 28.20 -9.70
N GLN A 739 -14.40 27.68 -9.41
CA GLN A 739 -15.61 27.98 -10.16
C GLN A 739 -16.81 28.19 -9.22
N ASP A 740 -17.62 29.21 -9.50
CA ASP A 740 -18.94 29.40 -8.88
C ASP A 740 -20.01 29.65 -9.97
N ALA A 741 -21.23 30.03 -9.57
CA ALA A 741 -22.31 30.37 -10.49
C ALA A 741 -22.03 31.64 -11.34
N THR A 742 -21.01 32.44 -10.99
CA THR A 742 -20.69 33.72 -11.64
C THR A 742 -19.47 33.66 -12.55
N GLY A 743 -18.61 32.64 -12.44
CA GLY A 743 -17.49 32.42 -13.34
C GLY A 743 -16.38 31.55 -12.77
N THR A 744 -15.20 31.61 -13.38
CA THR A 744 -13.99 30.93 -12.91
C THR A 744 -12.91 31.90 -12.46
N LEU A 745 -12.07 31.48 -11.52
CA LEU A 745 -10.95 32.27 -11.00
C LEU A 745 -9.72 31.40 -10.76
N ASP A 746 -8.58 31.84 -11.28
CA ASP A 746 -7.29 31.22 -11.02
C ASP A 746 -6.71 31.73 -9.70
N VAL A 747 -6.35 30.82 -8.80
CA VAL A 747 -5.77 31.14 -7.49
C VAL A 747 -4.52 30.30 -7.22
N PHE A 748 -3.59 30.85 -6.46
CA PHE A 748 -2.38 30.16 -6.03
C PHE A 748 -2.53 29.65 -4.59
N LEU A 749 -1.99 28.47 -4.34
CA LEU A 749 -1.84 27.88 -3.01
C LEU A 749 -0.34 27.72 -2.74
N TRP A 750 0.16 28.52 -1.78
CA TRP A 750 1.58 28.57 -1.39
C TRP A 750 1.75 28.80 0.10
N ARG A 751 1.35 29.98 0.63
CA ARG A 751 1.73 30.39 2.00
C ARG A 751 1.14 29.45 3.03
N ASP A 752 -0.11 29.10 2.81
CA ASP A 752 -0.87 28.21 3.68
C ASP A 752 -1.03 26.83 3.05
N ALA A 753 -0.14 26.44 2.12
CA ALA A 753 -0.24 25.13 1.48
C ALA A 753 -0.01 23.99 2.47
N GLU A 754 0.92 24.16 3.41
CA GLU A 754 1.16 23.15 4.47
C GLU A 754 -0.04 23.01 5.40
N LEU A 755 -0.67 24.13 5.76
CA LEU A 755 -1.93 24.17 6.52
C LEU A 755 -3.08 23.53 5.74
N PHE A 756 -3.20 23.87 4.45
CA PHE A 756 -4.25 23.36 3.57
C PHE A 756 -4.22 21.84 3.44
N PHE A 757 -3.03 21.24 3.32
CA PHE A 757 -2.88 19.78 3.19
C PHE A 757 -2.69 19.06 4.53
N GLY A 758 -2.40 19.77 5.63
CA GLY A 758 -1.99 19.16 6.91
C GLY A 758 -0.67 18.36 6.80
N VAL A 759 0.22 18.78 5.89
CA VAL A 759 1.47 18.10 5.55
C VAL A 759 2.57 19.13 5.32
N SER A 760 3.72 18.97 5.98
CA SER A 760 4.88 19.84 5.74
C SER A 760 5.54 19.55 4.39
N ALA A 761 6.09 20.58 3.74
CA ALA A 761 6.79 20.41 2.47
C ALA A 761 8.05 19.57 2.61
N GLU A 762 8.71 19.60 3.77
CA GLU A 762 9.87 18.76 4.07
C GLU A 762 9.50 17.27 4.15
N ASP A 763 8.39 16.94 4.81
CA ASP A 763 7.94 15.55 4.92
C ASP A 763 7.47 15.04 3.56
N ALA A 764 6.76 15.87 2.78
CA ALA A 764 6.35 15.53 1.43
C ALA A 764 7.54 15.26 0.48
N ALA A 765 8.72 15.81 0.75
CA ALA A 765 9.92 15.56 -0.04
C ALA A 765 10.52 14.15 0.20
N VAL A 766 10.23 13.51 1.32
CA VAL A 766 10.91 12.26 1.76
C VAL A 766 9.96 11.11 2.10
N ASP A 767 8.71 11.39 2.43
CA ASP A 767 7.72 10.43 2.89
C ASP A 767 6.62 10.22 1.83
N GLN A 768 6.48 8.96 1.40
CA GLN A 768 5.46 8.54 0.45
C GLN A 768 4.05 8.70 1.02
N GLU A 769 3.90 8.58 2.34
CA GLU A 769 2.61 8.75 3.02
C GLU A 769 2.16 10.21 2.97
N ALA A 770 3.07 11.16 3.21
CA ALA A 770 2.84 12.59 3.06
C ALA A 770 2.42 12.95 1.61
N GLN A 771 3.10 12.38 0.60
CA GLN A 771 2.71 12.56 -0.81
C GLN A 771 1.33 11.97 -1.12
N ARG A 772 1.01 10.80 -0.55
CA ARG A 772 -0.30 10.15 -0.69
C ARG A 772 -1.41 11.00 -0.09
N ARG A 773 -1.18 11.69 1.03
CA ARG A 773 -2.15 12.60 1.64
C ARG A 773 -2.50 13.75 0.69
N ILE A 774 -1.49 14.41 0.09
CA ILE A 774 -1.71 15.46 -0.91
C ILE A 774 -2.54 14.92 -2.08
N GLN A 775 -2.23 13.70 -2.56
CA GLN A 775 -3.00 13.04 -3.62
C GLN A 775 -4.46 12.77 -3.23
N GLN A 776 -4.71 12.23 -2.05
CA GLN A 776 -6.06 11.95 -1.57
C GLN A 776 -6.89 13.22 -1.42
N THR A 777 -6.31 14.29 -0.88
CA THR A 777 -7.00 15.59 -0.78
C THR A 777 -7.38 16.09 -2.17
N MET A 778 -6.44 16.08 -3.14
CA MET A 778 -6.72 16.56 -4.49
C MET A 778 -7.71 15.67 -5.25
N ASP A 779 -7.71 14.36 -5.02
CA ASP A 779 -8.68 13.43 -5.61
C ASP A 779 -10.09 13.58 -5.01
N ALA A 780 -10.19 13.91 -3.72
CA ALA A 780 -11.47 14.23 -3.08
C ALA A 780 -12.04 15.56 -3.61
N LEU A 781 -11.19 16.58 -3.74
CA LEU A 781 -11.60 17.91 -4.21
C LEU A 781 -11.87 17.95 -5.73
N CYS A 782 -11.13 17.18 -6.52
CA CYS A 782 -11.25 17.15 -7.99
C CYS A 782 -10.95 15.75 -8.56
N PRO A 783 -11.91 14.81 -8.50
CA PRO A 783 -11.70 13.42 -8.93
C PRO A 783 -11.39 13.31 -10.44
N PRO A 784 -10.41 12.47 -10.84
CA PRO A 784 -10.03 12.30 -12.24
C PRO A 784 -11.16 11.62 -13.05
N GLY A 785 -11.71 12.34 -14.03
CA GLY A 785 -12.72 11.81 -14.97
C GLY A 785 -14.20 12.03 -14.61
N GLY A 786 -14.52 12.85 -13.60
CA GLY A 786 -15.90 13.07 -13.13
C GLY A 786 -16.68 14.21 -13.83
N ASN A 787 -17.99 14.01 -14.04
CA ASN A 787 -18.98 15.05 -14.35
C ASN A 787 -18.98 16.14 -13.26
N ALA A 788 -19.12 17.41 -13.65
CA ALA A 788 -19.07 18.58 -12.74
C ALA A 788 -20.02 18.48 -11.53
N GLY A 789 -21.14 17.76 -11.65
CA GLY A 789 -22.14 17.59 -10.60
C GLY A 789 -21.79 16.69 -9.41
N LYS A 790 -20.57 16.12 -9.35
CA LYS A 790 -20.10 15.28 -8.20
C LYS A 790 -18.98 15.93 -7.38
N ARG A 791 -18.69 17.22 -7.59
CA ARG A 791 -17.58 17.91 -6.90
C ARG A 791 -18.07 18.58 -5.62
N PRO A 792 -17.33 18.48 -4.50
CA PRO A 792 -17.72 19.16 -3.27
C PRO A 792 -17.63 20.67 -3.43
N TRP A 793 -18.46 21.39 -2.67
CA TRP A 793 -18.32 22.84 -2.52
C TRP A 793 -17.24 23.13 -1.47
N LEU A 794 -16.50 24.21 -1.69
CA LEU A 794 -15.36 24.65 -0.89
C LEU A 794 -15.66 26.06 -0.39
N ASN A 795 -15.51 26.25 0.91
CA ASN A 795 -15.46 27.57 1.54
C ASN A 795 -13.99 27.95 1.68
N VAL A 796 -13.53 28.90 0.87
CA VAL A 796 -12.12 29.33 0.86
C VAL A 796 -12.01 30.83 1.11
N CYS A 797 -10.97 31.23 1.83
CA CYS A 797 -10.59 32.62 1.98
C CYS A 797 -9.54 32.99 0.92
N LEU A 798 -9.81 34.05 0.17
CA LEU A 798 -8.96 34.54 -0.92
C LEU A 798 -8.42 35.92 -0.58
N THR A 799 -7.14 36.14 -0.84
CA THR A 799 -6.52 37.47 -0.81
C THR A 799 -6.06 37.84 -2.20
N ALA A 800 -6.44 39.03 -2.67
CA ALA A 800 -5.96 39.60 -3.91
C ALA A 800 -4.64 40.35 -3.68
N TYR A 801 -3.66 40.15 -4.55
CA TYR A 801 -2.40 40.87 -4.56
C TYR A 801 -2.01 41.25 -5.99
N LEU A 802 -1.17 42.27 -6.14
CA LEU A 802 -0.64 42.65 -7.45
C LEU A 802 0.60 41.81 -7.73
N GLY A 803 0.59 41.10 -8.86
CA GLY A 803 1.75 40.44 -9.45
C GLY A 803 2.12 41.12 -10.77
N GLU A 804 3.35 40.92 -11.21
CA GLU A 804 3.80 41.28 -12.55
C GLU A 804 3.75 40.01 -13.40
N ASP A 805 3.11 40.08 -14.57
CA ASP A 805 3.11 38.98 -15.54
C ASP A 805 4.48 38.90 -16.26
N ASP A 806 4.73 37.84 -17.03
CA ASP A 806 6.00 37.62 -17.77
C ASP A 806 6.34 38.79 -18.74
N ASP A 807 5.32 39.57 -19.14
CA ASP A 807 5.44 40.78 -19.98
C ASP A 807 5.59 42.10 -19.17
N GLY A 808 5.73 42.02 -17.84
CA GLY A 808 5.92 43.18 -16.95
C GLY A 808 4.66 44.03 -16.71
N LEU A 809 3.47 43.49 -17.03
CA LEU A 809 2.19 44.15 -16.78
C LEU A 809 1.64 43.76 -15.40
N ASN A 810 1.13 44.74 -14.65
CA ASN A 810 0.50 44.51 -13.35
C ASN A 810 -0.80 43.72 -13.52
N GLN A 811 -0.80 42.47 -13.07
CA GLN A 811 -1.96 41.59 -13.01
C GLN A 811 -2.39 41.35 -11.56
N THR A 812 -3.69 41.40 -11.30
CA THR A 812 -4.23 41.00 -10.00
C THR A 812 -4.21 39.47 -9.90
N CYS A 813 -3.42 38.95 -8.97
CA CYS A 813 -3.35 37.55 -8.61
C CYS A 813 -4.11 37.29 -7.31
N TYR A 814 -4.53 36.04 -7.12
CA TYR A 814 -5.32 35.63 -5.96
C TYR A 814 -4.62 34.48 -5.25
N GLN A 815 -4.63 34.50 -3.93
CA GLN A 815 -4.02 33.47 -3.10
C GLN A 815 -5.05 32.92 -2.12
N ILE A 816 -5.03 31.61 -1.91
CA ILE A 816 -5.74 31.00 -0.77
C ILE A 816 -4.98 31.32 0.51
N CYS A 817 -5.73 31.68 1.55
CA CYS A 817 -5.23 31.90 2.91
C CYS A 817 -6.21 31.35 3.95
N HIS A 818 -5.75 31.09 5.18
CA HIS A 818 -6.55 30.69 6.36
C HIS A 818 -7.61 29.61 6.09
N THR A 819 -7.27 28.67 5.21
CA THR A 819 -8.19 27.62 4.75
C THR A 819 -7.49 26.28 4.86
N THR A 820 -8.15 25.35 5.53
CA THR A 820 -7.72 23.96 5.65
C THR A 820 -8.63 23.09 4.80
N ALA A 821 -8.09 22.17 4.01
CA ALA A 821 -8.92 21.17 3.36
C ALA A 821 -9.44 20.21 4.42
N THR A 822 -10.75 20.26 4.70
CA THR A 822 -11.36 19.25 5.56
C THR A 822 -11.34 17.95 4.81
N ARG A 823 -10.96 16.90 5.53
CA ARG A 823 -11.49 15.58 5.19
C ARG A 823 -13.02 15.74 5.11
N ALA A 824 -13.67 15.01 4.23
CA ALA A 824 -14.89 14.36 4.71
C ALA A 824 -14.44 13.48 5.90
N SER A 825 -14.33 14.10 7.07
CA SER A 825 -14.00 13.42 8.31
C SER A 825 -15.35 13.21 8.94
N SER A 826 -15.65 11.96 9.21
CA SER A 826 -16.08 11.69 10.57
C SER A 826 -15.08 12.38 11.52
N THR A 827 -15.55 13.50 12.06
CA THR A 827 -14.82 14.56 12.75
C THR A 827 -14.21 14.05 14.06
N GLN A 828 -12.92 14.33 14.28
CA GLN A 828 -12.34 14.44 15.62
C GLN A 828 -11.28 15.55 15.57
N SER A 829 -11.64 16.72 16.11
CA SER A 829 -10.71 17.75 16.57
C SER A 829 -10.49 17.51 18.07
N GLU A 830 -9.24 17.46 18.52
CA GLU A 830 -8.89 17.44 19.95
C GLU A 830 -8.90 18.86 20.52
N PRO A 831 -9.46 19.13 21.72
CA PRO A 831 -9.23 20.38 22.44
C PRO A 831 -8.00 20.31 23.37
N VAL A 832 -7.45 21.52 23.53
CA VAL A 832 -6.33 22.00 24.37
C VAL A 832 -6.64 21.96 25.87
#